data_AF-A0A928XDF4-F1
#
_entry.id   AF-A0A928XDF4-F1
#
_cell.length_a   1.000
_cell.length_b   1.000
_cell.length_c   1.000
_cell.angle_alpha   90.00
_cell.angle_beta   90.00
_cell.angle_gamma   90.00
#
_symmetry.space_group_name_H-M   'P 1'
#
loop_
_entity.id
_entity.type
_entity.pdbx_description
1 polymer ?
#
loop_
_entity_poly.entity_id
_entity_poly.type
_entity_poly.pdbx_seq_one_letter_code
_entity_poly.pdbx_strand_id
1 'polypeptide(L)'
;MGLLGNGPEALAAPAGRPAAQGEAEWTIMLYQDADDEILERDIMIDFNEAERIGSTAEVNIVAQVDRFAGAFDGMGDWTSTKRFYLTQDDNLDEIGSEELADLGEVNMADGPTLVDFITWAAANFPARKYALIMSDHGSGWPGGFGDPDPGELGADDIYLAQGFGDQLYLMEIDRSLEAARAQAGIDQFEFIGFDACLMAQLEVFNALVPHARYSVASQETEPALGWAYTSFLSELVNNPAMDGAELGQHIVDSYIDQDQRIVDDAARQAFVAEAYGYEDQTTPQEVAEASGQDITLTAVNLAAIPAVNAALDNLAASLVNIDPAVTAQARAYAQAFTSIFSDELPSPYIDLGHFAQLAVELSGDPQVSAAADELNAALSQAIVAEKNGPERPGASGIAIHFPTSEIFSEGDNFGYTEVASRFAEQTKWDEFLNFHYIGTGGEIVAAAPDAEPAPAPEVDLEEEYGGFITSEEQLNQAQQQAASLKPLQMAPLTLSAEVASIGQTVNLQTEVSGDRLAYIYTFIGRILPNEELLVVEDQDYIFADENNEVEGVIYPVWPEGSVSVDYDWEPYIYAINDGTTSVRALLSPDTYDAESPTYSTNGIFTFADSGEQRYATLYFRDGELTEVFGFTGDAATSGGSPREITPKPGDQFTVLEEGYTLSDEAESETFSREGGTLTFSQEPFFVEEIPAPAGSYILGFIAEDVDGQTQEQYEGLFVENEDASAVDGFTAYANQDLGFALLYPDTWLEPEENTENASVSFANADDSAYAIIYKESYPDAAGTQGANEQAIQSNVDFLNQLEGLENLQYVSETTDIIVGAFDGREVDFTYEQDGQSYSGFVVVTTPTPDVTYSILLVAADSNLETAITEFNTMLENFDILISGVSKEEIGAAPPDFADSAVDDFTDPSSGLVDAQEAQDWGRGYYDPNIEQYVVELTPYAGPIYDYYEGGALDDTFMLQITSGYEGAVNNSYGLVFRLSENGYYAFSISGDGFYTVERSDGTETTTLIDWTASELINQDELAANVLTVTGQGETYNLYINGQQVNTFTDATHSGGTFGIISNNFDEEAPVTFYYDDLTVGTPASE
;
A
#
# COMPACT_ATOMS: atom_id res chain seq x y z
N MET A 1 10.79 -28.20 -30.59
CA MET A 1 11.39 -28.41 -31.93
C MET A 1 10.58 -29.40 -32.82
N GLY A 2 9.28 -29.15 -33.04
CA GLY A 2 8.35 -30.11 -33.65
C GLY A 2 7.42 -29.64 -34.78
N LEU A 3 7.43 -28.36 -35.19
CA LEU A 3 6.51 -27.82 -36.20
C LEU A 3 7.18 -27.10 -37.39
N LEU A 4 8.43 -27.43 -37.74
CA LEU A 4 9.05 -26.94 -38.98
C LEU A 4 8.60 -27.77 -40.20
N GLY A 5 7.36 -27.58 -40.61
CA GLY A 5 6.70 -28.31 -41.70
C GLY A 5 6.33 -27.43 -42.89
N ASN A 6 7.28 -27.26 -43.82
CA ASN A 6 7.21 -26.58 -45.14
C ASN A 6 7.40 -25.06 -45.08
N GLY A 7 8.49 -24.57 -45.71
CA GLY A 7 8.65 -23.13 -45.96
C GLY A 7 7.48 -22.56 -46.79
N PRO A 8 7.16 -21.27 -46.64
CA PRO A 8 5.92 -20.70 -47.15
C PRO A 8 5.85 -20.85 -48.68
N GLU A 9 4.78 -21.47 -49.17
CA GLU A 9 4.41 -21.33 -50.58
C GLU A 9 4.08 -19.85 -50.82
N ALA A 10 4.75 -19.22 -51.78
CA ALA A 10 4.50 -17.81 -52.12
C ALA A 10 3.02 -17.60 -52.42
N LEU A 11 2.36 -16.70 -51.68
CA LEU A 11 0.95 -16.39 -51.87
C LEU A 11 0.71 -15.84 -53.29
N ALA A 12 -0.48 -16.11 -53.84
CA ALA A 12 -0.93 -15.37 -55.01
C ALA A 12 -1.02 -13.89 -54.64
N ALA A 13 -0.65 -12.98 -55.56
CA ALA A 13 -0.73 -11.55 -55.29
C ALA A 13 -2.17 -11.17 -54.90
N PRO A 14 -2.37 -10.48 -53.76
CA PRO A 14 -3.69 -10.08 -53.27
C PRO A 14 -4.48 -9.31 -54.35
N ALA A 15 -5.79 -9.52 -54.41
CA ALA A 15 -6.69 -8.90 -55.37
C ALA A 15 -6.69 -7.35 -55.29
N GLY A 16 -6.33 -6.78 -54.13
CA GLY A 16 -6.19 -5.34 -53.91
C GLY A 16 -4.78 -4.76 -54.13
N ARG A 17 -3.73 -5.59 -54.25
CA ARG A 17 -2.34 -5.12 -54.28
C ARG A 17 -2.03 -4.35 -55.57
N PRO A 18 -1.62 -3.07 -55.49
CA PRO A 18 -1.19 -2.32 -56.67
C PRO A 18 0.01 -3.00 -57.36
N ALA A 19 0.07 -2.95 -58.69
CA ALA A 19 1.17 -3.58 -59.43
C ALA A 19 2.52 -2.91 -59.11
N ALA A 20 3.31 -3.56 -58.24
CA ALA A 20 4.60 -3.04 -57.79
C ALA A 20 5.64 -2.99 -58.93
N GLN A 21 6.43 -1.91 -58.99
CA GLN A 21 7.62 -1.79 -59.87
C GLN A 21 8.92 -2.04 -59.08
N GLY A 22 8.97 -3.10 -58.28
CA GLY A 22 10.12 -3.43 -57.42
C GLY A 22 9.69 -3.87 -56.04
N GLU A 23 10.66 -3.91 -55.13
CA GLU A 23 10.44 -3.99 -53.68
C GLU A 23 9.79 -2.69 -53.18
N ALA A 24 8.87 -2.79 -52.22
CA ALA A 24 8.23 -1.63 -51.61
C ALA A 24 9.25 -0.84 -50.75
N GLU A 25 8.94 0.40 -50.41
CA GLU A 25 9.77 1.15 -49.47
C GLU A 25 9.51 0.67 -48.04
N TRP A 26 8.24 0.46 -47.68
CA TRP A 26 7.82 0.01 -46.35
C TRP A 26 6.96 -1.26 -46.39
N THR A 27 7.12 -2.08 -45.36
CA THR A 27 6.12 -3.04 -44.90
C THR A 27 5.86 -2.80 -43.43
N ILE A 28 4.63 -2.44 -43.09
CA ILE A 28 4.11 -2.27 -41.73
C ILE A 28 3.41 -3.56 -41.33
N MET A 29 3.83 -4.14 -40.21
CA MET A 29 3.29 -5.37 -39.64
C MET A 29 2.53 -5.00 -38.36
N LEU A 30 1.22 -5.27 -38.33
CA LEU A 30 0.38 -5.10 -37.15
C LEU A 30 0.19 -6.48 -36.51
N TYR A 31 0.68 -6.67 -35.30
CA TYR A 31 0.48 -7.87 -34.49
C TYR A 31 -0.50 -7.50 -33.38
N GLN A 32 -1.76 -7.84 -33.59
CA GLN A 32 -2.89 -7.31 -32.84
C GLN A 32 -3.55 -8.46 -32.09
N ASP A 33 -3.26 -8.56 -30.80
CA ASP A 33 -3.85 -9.58 -29.96
C ASP A 33 -5.15 -9.05 -29.36
N ALA A 34 -6.25 -9.30 -30.06
CA ALA A 34 -7.58 -8.87 -29.65
C ALA A 34 -8.38 -10.04 -29.06
N ASP A 35 -7.72 -11.16 -28.70
CA ASP A 35 -8.32 -12.25 -27.92
C ASP A 35 -8.46 -11.87 -26.44
N ASP A 36 -8.85 -10.63 -26.19
CA ASP A 36 -9.05 -10.06 -24.87
C ASP A 36 -10.44 -9.42 -24.81
N GLU A 37 -11.19 -9.74 -23.78
CA GLU A 37 -12.57 -9.27 -23.63
C GLU A 37 -12.72 -7.75 -23.42
N ILE A 38 -11.66 -7.09 -22.99
CA ILE A 38 -11.62 -5.65 -22.74
C ILE A 38 -11.17 -4.99 -24.03
N LEU A 39 -10.02 -5.39 -24.58
CA LEU A 39 -9.32 -4.75 -25.71
C LEU A 39 -9.87 -5.11 -27.10
N GLU A 40 -10.67 -6.19 -27.25
CA GLU A 40 -11.11 -6.69 -28.56
C GLU A 40 -11.65 -5.56 -29.44
N ARG A 41 -12.53 -4.72 -28.88
CA ARG A 41 -13.19 -3.68 -29.65
C ARG A 41 -12.21 -2.60 -30.12
N ASP A 42 -11.33 -2.15 -29.25
CA ASP A 42 -10.49 -0.98 -29.51
C ASP A 42 -9.39 -1.33 -30.53
N ILE A 43 -8.75 -2.48 -30.36
CA ILE A 43 -7.81 -3.02 -31.34
C ILE A 43 -8.48 -3.22 -32.72
N MET A 44 -9.75 -3.65 -32.74
CA MET A 44 -10.52 -3.78 -33.97
C MET A 44 -10.87 -2.42 -34.60
N ILE A 45 -11.09 -1.38 -33.80
CA ILE A 45 -11.27 -0.02 -34.32
C ILE A 45 -9.96 0.48 -34.93
N ASP A 46 -8.82 0.33 -34.24
CA ASP A 46 -7.50 0.71 -34.73
C ASP A 46 -7.11 0.01 -36.03
N PHE A 47 -7.44 -1.28 -36.14
CA PHE A 47 -7.33 -2.02 -37.40
C PHE A 47 -8.09 -1.30 -38.52
N ASN A 48 -9.34 -0.91 -38.27
CA ASN A 48 -10.18 -0.26 -39.27
C ASN A 48 -9.74 1.20 -39.55
N GLU A 49 -9.16 1.89 -38.56
CA GLU A 49 -8.50 3.16 -38.78
C GLU A 49 -7.33 3.04 -39.77
N ALA A 50 -6.53 1.98 -39.63
CA ALA A 50 -5.45 1.68 -40.58
C ALA A 50 -6.00 1.34 -41.99
N GLU A 51 -7.17 0.70 -42.10
CA GLU A 51 -7.87 0.47 -43.37
C GLU A 51 -8.25 1.77 -44.09
N ARG A 52 -8.46 2.88 -43.38
CA ARG A 52 -8.78 4.17 -44.04
C ARG A 52 -7.68 4.67 -44.96
N ILE A 53 -6.45 4.26 -44.69
CA ILE A 53 -5.29 4.58 -45.51
C ILE A 53 -4.96 3.41 -46.43
N GLY A 54 -4.85 2.20 -45.86
CA GLY A 54 -4.57 0.97 -46.58
C GLY A 54 -3.22 0.94 -47.30
N SER A 55 -2.94 -0.21 -47.91
CA SER A 55 -1.69 -0.44 -48.63
C SER A 55 -1.61 0.30 -49.98
N THR A 56 -0.39 0.68 -50.37
CA THR A 56 -0.05 1.26 -51.68
C THR A 56 0.98 0.43 -52.45
N ALA A 57 1.52 0.98 -53.55
CA ALA A 57 2.60 0.34 -54.29
C ALA A 57 3.97 0.46 -53.58
N GLU A 58 4.13 1.45 -52.70
CA GLU A 58 5.40 1.75 -52.00
C GLU A 58 5.31 1.42 -50.50
N VAL A 59 4.12 1.17 -49.96
CA VAL A 59 3.87 0.81 -48.56
C VAL A 59 2.94 -0.39 -48.52
N ASN A 60 3.37 -1.52 -47.95
CA ASN A 60 2.46 -2.63 -47.61
C ASN A 60 2.06 -2.49 -46.13
N ILE A 61 0.80 -2.75 -45.83
CA ILE A 61 0.28 -2.86 -44.46
C ILE A 61 -0.38 -4.22 -44.35
N VAL A 62 0.09 -5.02 -43.40
CA VAL A 62 -0.41 -6.38 -43.14
C VAL A 62 -0.63 -6.57 -41.66
N ALA A 63 -1.63 -7.37 -41.31
CA ALA A 63 -1.99 -7.62 -39.93
C ALA A 63 -2.14 -9.12 -39.67
N GLN A 64 -1.81 -9.54 -38.45
CA GLN A 64 -2.31 -10.75 -37.83
C GLN A 64 -3.17 -10.31 -36.64
N VAL A 65 -4.42 -10.75 -36.62
CA VAL A 65 -5.41 -10.36 -35.62
C VAL A 65 -6.01 -11.62 -35.03
N ASP A 66 -5.93 -11.75 -33.71
CA ASP A 66 -6.74 -12.71 -32.95
C ASP A 66 -7.91 -12.01 -32.28
N ARG A 67 -9.02 -12.71 -32.03
CA ARG A 67 -10.25 -12.07 -31.55
C ARG A 67 -10.98 -12.89 -30.51
N PHE A 68 -11.44 -12.19 -29.49
CA PHE A 68 -12.17 -12.76 -28.37
C PHE A 68 -13.55 -13.30 -28.73
N ALA A 69 -13.92 -14.38 -28.05
CA ALA A 69 -15.23 -14.99 -28.20
C ALA A 69 -16.32 -14.28 -27.37
N GLY A 70 -16.72 -13.08 -27.81
CA GLY A 70 -18.00 -12.48 -27.42
C GLY A 70 -17.95 -11.13 -26.72
N ALA A 71 -16.84 -10.41 -26.76
CA ALA A 71 -16.75 -9.06 -26.19
C ALA A 71 -17.20 -8.00 -27.19
N PHE A 72 -16.99 -8.21 -28.50
CA PHE A 72 -17.37 -7.27 -29.54
C PHE A 72 -18.04 -7.96 -30.75
N ASP A 73 -19.34 -7.73 -30.97
CA ASP A 73 -20.07 -8.34 -32.10
C ASP A 73 -19.93 -7.57 -33.44
N GLY A 74 -19.10 -6.54 -33.46
CA GLY A 74 -18.83 -5.71 -34.63
C GLY A 74 -17.85 -6.34 -35.61
N MET A 75 -17.78 -5.75 -36.81
CA MET A 75 -16.69 -6.00 -37.76
C MET A 75 -16.54 -7.45 -38.23
N GLY A 76 -17.59 -8.27 -38.10
CA GLY A 76 -17.65 -9.64 -38.61
C GLY A 76 -17.70 -10.73 -37.54
N ASP A 77 -17.36 -10.41 -36.29
CA ASP A 77 -17.49 -11.27 -35.09
C ASP A 77 -16.94 -12.70 -35.33
N TRP A 78 -15.63 -12.79 -35.58
CA TRP A 78 -14.91 -14.06 -35.72
C TRP A 78 -14.02 -14.29 -34.50
N THR A 79 -13.71 -15.55 -34.20
CA THR A 79 -13.01 -15.99 -32.98
C THR A 79 -11.80 -16.86 -33.32
N SER A 80 -10.97 -16.39 -34.25
CA SER A 80 -9.80 -17.16 -34.70
C SER A 80 -8.71 -16.20 -35.16
N THR A 81 -7.46 -16.62 -35.07
CA THR A 81 -6.36 -15.84 -35.59
C THR A 81 -6.37 -15.78 -37.12
N LYS A 82 -6.36 -14.57 -37.67
CA LYS A 82 -6.40 -14.34 -39.13
C LYS A 82 -5.32 -13.40 -39.59
N ARG A 83 -4.93 -13.53 -40.87
CA ARG A 83 -3.98 -12.63 -41.54
C ARG A 83 -4.66 -11.82 -42.64
N PHE A 84 -4.39 -10.53 -42.67
CA PHE A 84 -4.98 -9.58 -43.61
C PHE A 84 -3.94 -8.82 -44.44
N TYR A 85 -4.33 -8.46 -45.67
CA TYR A 85 -3.70 -7.39 -46.42
C TYR A 85 -4.60 -6.16 -46.38
N LEU A 86 -4.14 -5.09 -45.74
CA LEU A 86 -4.99 -3.94 -45.50
C LEU A 86 -5.24 -3.17 -46.81
N THR A 87 -6.51 -3.06 -47.21
CA THR A 87 -6.93 -2.35 -48.41
C THR A 87 -7.73 -1.11 -48.06
N GLN A 88 -7.54 -0.03 -48.82
CA GLN A 88 -8.20 1.23 -48.53
C GLN A 88 -9.71 1.17 -48.71
N ASP A 89 -10.44 1.55 -47.67
CA ASP A 89 -11.83 1.98 -47.77
C ASP A 89 -12.15 3.11 -46.77
N ASP A 90 -13.40 3.59 -46.74
CA ASP A 90 -13.81 4.72 -45.89
C ASP A 90 -14.84 4.30 -44.82
N ASN A 91 -15.02 2.99 -44.58
CA ASN A 91 -16.07 2.44 -43.73
C ASN A 91 -15.55 2.01 -42.35
N LEU A 92 -15.71 2.90 -41.36
CA LEU A 92 -15.32 2.65 -39.98
C LEU A 92 -16.16 1.59 -39.23
N ASP A 93 -17.18 1.00 -39.87
CA ASP A 93 -18.08 0.02 -39.23
C ASP A 93 -17.86 -1.44 -39.70
N GLU A 94 -17.13 -1.68 -40.79
CA GLU A 94 -16.94 -3.02 -41.36
C GLU A 94 -15.52 -3.23 -41.90
N ILE A 95 -14.92 -4.40 -41.68
CA ILE A 95 -13.64 -4.78 -42.28
C ILE A 95 -13.78 -5.02 -43.78
N GLY A 96 -13.12 -4.20 -44.59
CA GLY A 96 -13.09 -4.30 -46.05
C GLY A 96 -11.88 -5.06 -46.61
N SER A 97 -10.87 -5.32 -45.78
CA SER A 97 -9.58 -5.90 -46.17
C SER A 97 -9.63 -7.36 -46.60
N GLU A 98 -8.65 -7.74 -47.41
CA GLU A 98 -8.54 -9.09 -47.94
C GLU A 98 -7.98 -10.03 -46.88
N GLU A 99 -8.82 -10.93 -46.37
CA GLU A 99 -8.41 -12.10 -45.59
C GLU A 99 -7.50 -12.98 -46.44
N LEU A 100 -6.25 -13.15 -46.00
CA LEU A 100 -5.23 -13.95 -46.69
C LEU A 100 -5.13 -15.38 -46.13
N ALA A 101 -5.37 -15.53 -44.83
CA ALA A 101 -5.36 -16.82 -44.15
C ALA A 101 -6.21 -16.76 -42.87
N ASP A 102 -6.80 -17.90 -42.54
CA ASP A 102 -7.43 -18.21 -41.26
C ASP A 102 -6.59 -19.34 -40.64
N LEU A 103 -5.93 -19.04 -39.54
CA LEU A 103 -4.96 -19.93 -38.89
C LEU A 103 -5.66 -20.88 -37.89
N GLY A 104 -6.93 -20.64 -37.57
CA GLY A 104 -7.57 -21.17 -36.37
C GLY A 104 -7.06 -20.45 -35.12
N GLU A 105 -7.31 -21.03 -33.96
CA GLU A 105 -6.76 -20.55 -32.69
C GLU A 105 -5.24 -20.72 -32.63
N VAL A 106 -4.52 -19.66 -32.27
CA VAL A 106 -3.06 -19.67 -32.15
C VAL A 106 -2.65 -18.80 -30.98
N ASN A 107 -1.92 -19.38 -30.02
CA ASN A 107 -1.31 -18.65 -28.92
C ASN A 107 -0.52 -17.42 -29.40
N MET A 108 -1.08 -16.23 -29.21
CA MET A 108 -0.48 -14.95 -29.58
C MET A 108 0.60 -14.49 -28.58
N ALA A 109 0.57 -15.05 -27.36
CA ALA A 109 1.57 -14.91 -26.33
C ALA A 109 2.83 -15.80 -26.52
N ASP A 110 2.90 -16.63 -27.58
CA ASP A 110 4.03 -17.53 -27.84
C ASP A 110 5.04 -16.93 -28.85
N GLY A 111 6.33 -16.87 -28.47
CA GLY A 111 7.40 -16.34 -29.33
C GLY A 111 7.46 -16.92 -30.75
N PRO A 112 7.35 -18.25 -30.95
CA PRO A 112 7.16 -18.89 -32.25
C PRO A 112 6.05 -18.31 -33.14
N THR A 113 4.91 -17.88 -32.57
CA THR A 113 3.81 -17.26 -33.32
C THR A 113 4.25 -15.92 -33.90
N LEU A 114 4.89 -15.09 -33.08
CA LEU A 114 5.48 -13.81 -33.51
C LEU A 114 6.53 -14.02 -34.62
N VAL A 115 7.41 -15.03 -34.47
CA VAL A 115 8.42 -15.38 -35.48
C VAL A 115 7.75 -15.80 -36.80
N ASP A 116 6.70 -16.62 -36.76
CA ASP A 116 6.00 -17.05 -37.98
C ASP A 116 5.38 -15.85 -38.69
N PHE A 117 4.72 -14.94 -37.97
CA PHE A 117 4.10 -13.77 -38.56
C PHE A 117 5.12 -12.85 -39.25
N ILE A 118 6.20 -12.48 -38.55
CA ILE A 118 7.24 -11.59 -39.10
C ILE A 118 7.87 -12.20 -40.35
N THR A 119 8.23 -13.50 -40.29
CA THR A 119 8.88 -14.17 -41.41
C THR A 119 7.93 -14.37 -42.60
N TRP A 120 6.66 -14.64 -42.34
CA TRP A 120 5.61 -14.70 -43.36
C TRP A 120 5.42 -13.34 -44.04
N ALA A 121 5.33 -12.25 -43.26
CA ALA A 121 5.14 -10.90 -43.76
C ALA A 121 6.32 -10.48 -44.64
N ALA A 122 7.55 -10.65 -44.16
CA ALA A 122 8.76 -10.34 -44.92
C ALA A 122 8.87 -11.13 -46.23
N ALA A 123 8.49 -12.41 -46.22
CA ALA A 123 8.55 -13.27 -47.41
C ALA A 123 7.52 -12.90 -48.48
N ASN A 124 6.30 -12.50 -48.10
CA ASN A 124 5.20 -12.20 -49.03
C ASN A 124 5.13 -10.71 -49.44
N PHE A 125 5.62 -9.84 -48.56
CA PHE A 125 5.61 -8.39 -48.71
C PHE A 125 7.01 -7.81 -48.49
N PRO A 126 7.98 -8.10 -49.40
CA PRO A 126 9.33 -7.59 -49.26
C PRO A 126 9.37 -6.05 -49.40
N ALA A 127 10.13 -5.41 -48.52
CA ALA A 127 10.32 -3.98 -48.46
C ALA A 127 11.74 -3.61 -48.01
N ARG A 128 12.12 -2.35 -48.19
CA ARG A 128 13.42 -1.84 -47.71
C ARG A 128 13.43 -1.58 -46.20
N LYS A 129 12.30 -1.12 -45.67
CA LYS A 129 12.08 -0.81 -44.27
C LYS A 129 10.92 -1.64 -43.76
N TYR A 130 11.08 -2.17 -42.54
CA TYR A 130 10.07 -2.95 -41.86
C TYR A 130 9.73 -2.25 -40.54
N ALA A 131 8.44 -2.08 -40.29
CA ALA A 131 7.92 -1.67 -38.99
C ALA A 131 7.10 -2.81 -38.41
N LEU A 132 7.25 -3.06 -37.12
CA LEU A 132 6.37 -3.93 -36.34
C LEU A 132 5.66 -3.07 -35.30
N ILE A 133 4.35 -3.17 -35.21
CA ILE A 133 3.53 -2.56 -34.16
C ILE A 133 2.81 -3.70 -33.47
N MET A 134 2.98 -3.79 -32.15
CA MET A 134 2.33 -4.79 -31.31
C MET A 134 1.29 -4.07 -30.44
N SER A 135 0.06 -4.58 -30.43
CA SER A 135 -1.05 -4.00 -29.68
C SER A 135 -1.70 -5.07 -28.82
N ASP A 136 -1.69 -4.82 -27.51
CA ASP A 136 -2.40 -5.54 -26.44
C ASP A 136 -2.10 -4.82 -25.10
N HIS A 137 -2.39 -5.45 -23.97
CA HIS A 137 -1.83 -5.12 -22.67
C HIS A 137 -0.28 -5.14 -22.65
N GLY A 138 0.28 -4.23 -21.85
CA GLY A 138 1.70 -4.15 -21.56
C GLY A 138 1.95 -3.97 -20.07
N SER A 139 3.09 -4.46 -19.61
CA SER A 139 3.47 -4.50 -18.19
C SER A 139 4.88 -3.93 -17.94
N GLY A 140 5.59 -3.47 -18.97
CA GLY A 140 6.97 -2.98 -18.88
C GLY A 140 8.02 -4.09 -19.01
N TRP A 141 9.02 -4.11 -18.14
CA TRP A 141 10.06 -5.15 -18.14
C TRP A 141 9.56 -6.58 -17.97
N PRO A 142 8.43 -6.87 -17.28
CA PRO A 142 7.84 -8.19 -17.26
C PRO A 142 7.46 -8.68 -18.66
N GLY A 143 6.96 -7.80 -19.53
CA GLY A 143 6.46 -8.15 -20.86
C GLY A 143 5.01 -7.70 -21.07
N GLY A 144 4.21 -8.51 -21.77
CA GLY A 144 2.79 -8.26 -22.06
C GLY A 144 2.31 -9.18 -23.17
N PHE A 145 1.28 -8.76 -23.92
CA PHE A 145 0.73 -9.50 -25.06
C PHE A 145 0.27 -10.91 -24.66
N GLY A 146 -0.69 -10.96 -23.73
CA GLY A 146 -1.17 -12.18 -23.09
C GLY A 146 -2.39 -12.74 -23.81
N ASP A 147 -2.49 -14.07 -23.86
CA ASP A 147 -3.56 -14.76 -24.57
C ASP A 147 -4.38 -15.61 -23.57
N PRO A 148 -5.62 -15.21 -23.23
CA PRO A 148 -6.46 -15.91 -22.26
C PRO A 148 -7.14 -17.17 -22.81
N ASP A 149 -7.24 -17.40 -24.13
CA ASP A 149 -7.72 -18.66 -24.74
C ASP A 149 -6.73 -19.24 -25.78
N PRO A 150 -5.48 -19.53 -25.39
CA PRO A 150 -4.37 -19.75 -26.33
C PRO A 150 -4.45 -21.07 -27.12
N GLY A 151 -5.46 -21.89 -26.84
CA GLY A 151 -5.62 -23.26 -27.33
C GLY A 151 -4.59 -24.28 -26.79
N GLU A 152 -3.32 -23.90 -26.65
CA GLU A 152 -2.24 -24.60 -25.96
C GLU A 152 -1.41 -23.58 -25.13
N LEU A 153 -1.21 -23.85 -23.84
CA LEU A 153 -0.41 -23.00 -22.94
C LEU A 153 1.06 -22.94 -23.38
N GLY A 154 1.68 -21.77 -23.22
CA GLY A 154 3.12 -21.53 -23.31
C GLY A 154 3.95 -22.38 -22.36
N ALA A 155 5.26 -22.41 -22.59
CA ALA A 155 6.20 -23.33 -21.92
C ALA A 155 7.03 -22.68 -20.80
N ASP A 156 6.63 -21.51 -20.32
CA ASP A 156 7.46 -20.70 -19.43
C ASP A 156 7.46 -21.21 -17.99
N ASP A 157 8.66 -21.46 -17.46
CA ASP A 157 8.92 -21.95 -16.10
C ASP A 157 9.74 -20.90 -15.35
N ILE A 158 9.19 -19.68 -15.28
CA ILE A 158 9.78 -18.51 -14.62
C ILE A 158 8.91 -18.03 -13.44
N TYR A 159 9.46 -17.22 -12.54
CA TYR A 159 8.74 -16.76 -11.34
C TYR A 159 7.44 -16.04 -11.69
N LEU A 160 7.51 -15.05 -12.58
CA LEU A 160 6.35 -14.23 -12.99
C LEU A 160 5.20 -15.06 -13.57
N ALA A 161 5.47 -16.17 -14.27
CA ALA A 161 4.44 -17.02 -14.87
C ALA A 161 3.51 -17.69 -13.83
N GLN A 162 3.91 -17.74 -12.56
CA GLN A 162 3.05 -18.23 -11.48
C GLN A 162 1.91 -17.26 -11.15
N GLY A 163 2.12 -15.95 -11.36
CA GLY A 163 1.13 -14.89 -11.08
C GLY A 163 0.51 -14.27 -12.34
N PHE A 164 1.31 -14.03 -13.38
CA PHE A 164 0.92 -13.28 -14.59
C PHE A 164 0.39 -14.16 -15.73
N GLY A 165 0.49 -15.49 -15.61
CA GLY A 165 0.01 -16.42 -16.64
C GLY A 165 0.90 -16.48 -17.88
N ASP A 166 0.29 -16.75 -19.03
CA ASP A 166 0.97 -16.85 -20.32
C ASP A 166 1.09 -15.46 -20.95
N GLN A 167 2.32 -15.02 -21.23
CA GLN A 167 2.64 -13.67 -21.70
C GLN A 167 3.85 -13.75 -22.64
N LEU A 168 3.96 -12.83 -23.60
CA LEU A 168 5.25 -12.57 -24.25
C LEU A 168 6.17 -11.80 -23.28
N TYR A 169 6.92 -12.54 -22.47
CA TYR A 169 7.91 -11.97 -21.56
C TYR A 169 9.06 -11.27 -22.30
N LEU A 170 9.74 -10.30 -21.68
CA LEU A 170 10.71 -9.45 -22.40
C LEU A 170 11.87 -10.24 -23.06
N MET A 171 12.41 -11.26 -22.38
CA MET A 171 13.42 -12.16 -22.94
C MET A 171 12.88 -13.03 -24.09
N GLU A 172 11.60 -13.39 -24.08
CA GLU A 172 10.91 -14.09 -25.17
C GLU A 172 10.85 -13.18 -26.41
N ILE A 173 10.46 -11.92 -26.22
CA ILE A 173 10.41 -10.89 -27.28
C ILE A 173 11.79 -10.71 -27.90
N ASP A 174 12.85 -10.51 -27.10
CA ASP A 174 14.23 -10.36 -27.58
C ASP A 174 14.67 -11.54 -28.47
N ARG A 175 14.48 -12.78 -27.99
CA ARG A 175 14.85 -13.99 -28.74
C ARG A 175 14.02 -14.15 -30.01
N SER A 176 12.72 -13.85 -29.94
CA SER A 176 11.80 -13.97 -31.07
C SER A 176 12.16 -12.98 -32.17
N LEU A 177 12.48 -11.73 -31.82
CA LEU A 177 12.95 -10.73 -32.78
C LEU A 177 14.31 -11.13 -33.40
N GLU A 178 15.24 -11.69 -32.62
CA GLU A 178 16.52 -12.20 -33.16
C GLU A 178 16.28 -13.31 -34.18
N ALA A 179 15.47 -14.31 -33.81
CA ALA A 179 15.15 -15.45 -34.64
C ALA A 179 14.41 -15.03 -35.91
N ALA A 180 13.44 -14.12 -35.80
CA ALA A 180 12.67 -13.61 -36.93
C ALA A 180 13.55 -12.82 -37.90
N ARG A 181 14.42 -11.92 -37.41
CA ARG A 181 15.39 -11.19 -38.24
C ARG A 181 16.32 -12.12 -39.00
N ALA A 182 16.87 -13.12 -38.31
CA ALA A 182 17.77 -14.10 -38.92
C ALA A 182 17.07 -14.93 -40.01
N GLN A 183 15.81 -15.30 -39.81
CA GLN A 183 15.02 -16.09 -40.77
C GLN A 183 14.51 -15.25 -41.96
N ALA A 184 14.07 -14.02 -41.70
CA ALA A 184 13.54 -13.10 -42.70
C ALA A 184 14.66 -12.40 -43.52
N GLY A 185 15.89 -12.39 -43.01
CA GLY A 185 16.99 -11.64 -43.61
C GLY A 185 16.88 -10.13 -43.38
N ILE A 186 16.25 -9.72 -42.29
CA ILE A 186 16.11 -8.33 -41.86
C ILE A 186 17.34 -7.96 -41.03
N ASP A 187 18.07 -6.93 -41.45
CA ASP A 187 19.23 -6.44 -40.68
C ASP A 187 18.77 -5.77 -39.39
N GLN A 188 17.95 -4.73 -39.44
CA GLN A 188 17.18 -4.21 -38.30
C GLN A 188 15.82 -3.80 -38.84
N PHE A 189 14.79 -3.87 -37.99
CA PHE A 189 13.57 -3.13 -38.22
C PHE A 189 13.91 -1.64 -38.26
N GLU A 190 13.23 -0.90 -39.13
CA GLU A 190 13.33 0.55 -39.07
C GLU A 190 12.65 1.07 -37.80
N PHE A 191 11.60 0.38 -37.36
CA PHE A 191 10.74 0.78 -36.26
C PHE A 191 10.13 -0.45 -35.55
N ILE A 192 10.09 -0.46 -34.21
CA ILE A 192 9.25 -1.37 -33.42
C ILE A 192 8.46 -0.53 -32.42
N GLY A 193 7.13 -0.57 -32.50
CA GLY A 193 6.24 0.18 -31.61
C GLY A 193 5.44 -0.76 -30.71
N PHE A 194 5.20 -0.31 -29.48
CA PHE A 194 4.30 -0.95 -28.53
C PHE A 194 3.14 -0.01 -28.26
N ASP A 195 1.99 -0.32 -28.85
CA ASP A 195 0.70 0.32 -28.57
C ASP A 195 0.09 -0.43 -27.38
N ALA A 196 0.74 -0.25 -26.22
CA ALA A 196 0.61 -1.06 -25.02
C ALA A 196 1.16 -0.32 -23.79
N CYS A 197 0.49 -0.48 -22.65
CA CYS A 197 0.80 0.20 -21.39
C CYS A 197 2.25 -0.06 -20.89
N LEU A 198 2.86 0.93 -20.24
CA LEU A 198 4.09 0.80 -19.42
C LEU A 198 5.36 0.35 -20.17
N MET A 199 5.34 0.23 -21.51
CA MET A 199 6.45 -0.31 -22.30
C MET A 199 7.64 0.65 -22.50
N ALA A 200 7.55 1.93 -22.12
CA ALA A 200 8.64 2.91 -22.23
C ALA A 200 9.62 2.83 -21.06
N GLN A 201 10.08 1.63 -20.74
CA GLN A 201 11.10 1.37 -19.73
C GLN A 201 12.47 1.17 -20.39
N LEU A 202 13.54 1.58 -19.70
CA LEU A 202 14.90 1.45 -20.22
C LEU A 202 15.27 -0.02 -20.48
N GLU A 203 14.76 -0.93 -19.65
CA GLU A 203 14.85 -2.39 -19.78
C GLU A 203 14.32 -2.85 -21.15
N VAL A 204 13.10 -2.40 -21.50
CA VAL A 204 12.43 -2.74 -22.76
C VAL A 204 13.21 -2.18 -23.95
N PHE A 205 13.61 -0.90 -23.90
CA PHE A 205 14.40 -0.31 -24.98
C PHE A 205 15.76 -1.01 -25.16
N ASN A 206 16.38 -1.49 -24.08
CA ASN A 206 17.63 -2.25 -24.15
C ASN A 206 17.45 -3.58 -24.90
N ALA A 207 16.34 -4.30 -24.66
CA ALA A 207 15.95 -5.50 -25.41
C ALA A 207 15.82 -5.22 -26.92
N LEU A 208 15.36 -4.03 -27.32
CA LEU A 208 15.15 -3.66 -28.72
C LEU A 208 16.41 -3.17 -29.46
N VAL A 209 17.46 -2.70 -28.77
CA VAL A 209 18.69 -2.14 -29.38
C VAL A 209 19.24 -2.96 -30.55
N PRO A 210 19.41 -4.30 -30.46
CA PRO A 210 19.94 -5.06 -31.59
C PRO A 210 18.94 -5.17 -32.74
N HIS A 211 17.63 -5.04 -32.49
CA HIS A 211 16.55 -5.40 -33.41
C HIS A 211 16.02 -4.26 -34.24
N ALA A 212 15.96 -3.05 -33.68
CA ALA A 212 15.34 -1.89 -34.33
C ALA A 212 16.22 -0.63 -34.28
N ARG A 213 15.90 0.35 -35.14
CA ARG A 213 16.53 1.68 -35.11
C ARG A 213 15.81 2.65 -34.20
N TYR A 214 14.48 2.60 -34.21
CA TYR A 214 13.62 3.47 -33.43
C TYR A 214 12.52 2.66 -32.77
N SER A 215 11.99 3.18 -31.67
CA SER A 215 10.84 2.61 -30.97
C SER A 215 9.90 3.70 -30.46
N VAL A 216 8.62 3.35 -30.26
CA VAL A 216 7.61 4.19 -29.59
C VAL A 216 6.91 3.35 -28.54
N ALA A 217 6.71 3.92 -27.35
CA ALA A 217 6.04 3.29 -26.22
C ALA A 217 5.59 4.36 -25.19
N SER A 218 4.71 3.98 -24.25
CA SER A 218 4.25 4.81 -23.12
C SER A 218 4.90 4.40 -21.78
N GLN A 219 5.22 5.37 -20.91
CA GLN A 219 5.67 5.12 -19.53
C GLN A 219 4.50 4.75 -18.63
N GLU A 220 3.34 5.31 -18.91
CA GLU A 220 2.07 5.10 -18.22
C GLU A 220 1.17 4.13 -19.01
N THR A 221 -0.01 3.82 -18.48
CA THR A 221 -1.11 3.25 -19.24
C THR A 221 -1.49 4.12 -20.45
N GLU A 222 -2.05 3.47 -21.47
CA GLU A 222 -2.55 4.14 -22.67
C GLU A 222 -4.08 4.16 -22.67
N PRO A 223 -4.74 5.28 -23.06
CA PRO A 223 -6.18 5.33 -23.19
C PRO A 223 -6.68 4.32 -24.22
N ALA A 224 -7.96 3.93 -24.11
CA ALA A 224 -8.59 3.00 -25.05
C ALA A 224 -8.60 3.48 -26.52
N LEU A 225 -8.17 4.72 -26.80
CA LEU A 225 -7.96 5.27 -28.14
C LEU A 225 -6.79 4.62 -28.88
N GLY A 226 -5.78 4.12 -28.17
CA GLY A 226 -4.54 3.68 -28.80
C GLY A 226 -3.90 4.81 -29.61
N TRP A 227 -3.19 4.45 -30.68
CA TRP A 227 -2.50 5.42 -31.53
C TRP A 227 -3.38 5.95 -32.66
N ALA A 228 -3.12 7.18 -33.12
CA ALA A 228 -3.85 7.79 -34.22
C ALA A 228 -3.47 7.20 -35.61
N TYR A 229 -3.83 5.93 -35.88
CA TYR A 229 -3.44 5.14 -37.06
C TYR A 229 -3.71 5.84 -38.37
N THR A 230 -4.89 6.45 -38.53
CA THR A 230 -5.22 7.21 -39.74
C THR A 230 -4.18 8.31 -40.01
N SER A 231 -3.73 9.03 -38.97
CA SER A 231 -2.90 10.22 -39.11
C SER A 231 -1.47 9.86 -39.55
N PHE A 232 -0.75 9.06 -38.76
CA PHE A 232 0.65 8.77 -39.06
C PHE A 232 0.80 7.90 -40.32
N LEU A 233 -0.14 6.98 -40.60
CA LEU A 233 -0.10 6.19 -41.84
C LEU A 233 -0.37 7.06 -43.08
N SER A 234 -1.21 8.09 -42.97
CA SER A 234 -1.42 9.06 -44.04
C SER A 234 -0.13 9.80 -44.38
N GLU A 235 0.60 10.27 -43.36
CA GLU A 235 1.90 10.92 -43.55
C GLU A 235 2.91 9.97 -44.21
N LEU A 236 2.97 8.71 -43.76
CA LEU A 236 3.83 7.68 -44.34
C LEU A 236 3.51 7.39 -45.81
N VAL A 237 2.24 7.19 -46.16
CA VAL A 237 1.84 6.90 -47.55
C VAL A 237 2.07 8.11 -48.47
N ASN A 238 1.91 9.32 -47.95
CA ASN A 238 2.20 10.55 -48.70
C ASN A 238 3.70 10.81 -48.87
N ASN A 239 4.52 10.36 -47.91
CA ASN A 239 5.98 10.46 -47.97
C ASN A 239 6.67 9.14 -47.57
N PRO A 240 6.65 8.10 -48.42
CA PRO A 240 7.28 6.81 -48.07
C PRO A 240 8.79 6.90 -47.86
N ALA A 241 9.43 7.99 -48.31
CA ALA A 241 10.86 8.19 -48.14
C ALA A 241 11.28 8.49 -46.69
N MET A 242 10.33 8.82 -45.80
CA MET A 242 10.62 9.13 -44.40
C MET A 242 11.35 7.98 -43.69
N ASP A 243 12.15 8.29 -42.69
CA ASP A 243 12.81 7.30 -41.82
C ASP A 243 11.99 6.99 -40.56
N GLY A 244 12.48 6.07 -39.73
CA GLY A 244 11.77 5.70 -38.50
C GLY A 244 11.71 6.80 -37.45
N ALA A 245 12.62 7.77 -37.45
CA ALA A 245 12.55 8.92 -36.54
C ALA A 245 11.38 9.84 -36.92
N GLU A 246 11.27 10.16 -38.22
CA GLU A 246 10.16 10.96 -38.73
C GLU A 246 8.81 10.24 -38.49
N LEU A 247 8.74 8.92 -38.70
CA LEU A 247 7.53 8.14 -38.43
C LEU A 247 7.18 8.12 -36.94
N GLY A 248 8.13 7.85 -36.05
CA GLY A 248 7.92 7.86 -34.60
C GLY A 248 7.49 9.22 -34.07
N GLN A 249 8.09 10.30 -34.60
CA GLN A 249 7.64 11.66 -34.27
C GLN A 249 6.20 11.91 -34.73
N HIS A 250 5.80 11.43 -35.92
CA HIS A 250 4.42 11.57 -36.37
C HIS A 250 3.43 10.82 -35.47
N ILE A 251 3.80 9.64 -34.96
CA ILE A 251 2.98 8.90 -33.99
C ILE A 251 2.77 9.76 -32.74
N VAL A 252 3.85 10.19 -32.10
CA VAL A 252 3.80 11.02 -30.86
C VAL A 252 3.07 12.34 -31.05
N ASP A 253 3.38 13.10 -32.11
CA ASP A 253 2.75 14.40 -32.40
C ASP A 253 1.23 14.26 -32.70
N SER A 254 0.77 13.07 -33.11
CA SER A 254 -0.62 12.81 -33.46
C SER A 254 -1.44 12.17 -32.33
N TYR A 255 -0.76 11.61 -31.32
CA TYR A 255 -1.36 10.85 -30.23
C TYR A 255 -2.47 11.64 -29.53
N ILE A 256 -3.66 11.03 -29.40
CA ILE A 256 -4.93 11.65 -28.98
C ILE A 256 -5.45 12.73 -29.94
N ASP A 257 -4.69 13.79 -30.21
CA ASP A 257 -5.18 15.02 -30.87
C ASP A 257 -5.73 14.80 -32.29
N GLN A 258 -5.23 13.77 -32.99
CA GLN A 258 -5.56 13.47 -34.37
C GLN A 258 -6.14 12.06 -34.55
N ASP A 259 -6.53 11.43 -33.45
CA ASP A 259 -7.20 10.14 -33.46
C ASP A 259 -8.50 10.21 -34.27
N GLN A 260 -8.79 9.18 -35.06
CA GLN A 260 -9.92 9.23 -35.99
C GLN A 260 -11.26 9.15 -35.25
N ARG A 261 -11.32 8.54 -34.06
CA ARG A 261 -12.48 8.60 -33.16
C ARG A 261 -12.69 10.00 -32.58
N ILE A 262 -11.65 10.84 -32.54
CA ILE A 262 -11.77 12.25 -32.12
C ILE A 262 -12.06 13.19 -33.30
N VAL A 263 -11.37 13.08 -34.43
CA VAL A 263 -11.47 14.09 -35.50
C VAL A 263 -12.66 13.91 -36.43
N ASP A 264 -13.21 12.70 -36.55
CA ASP A 264 -14.42 12.46 -37.36
C ASP A 264 -15.70 12.80 -36.60
N ASP A 265 -16.61 13.51 -37.25
CA ASP A 265 -17.84 13.97 -36.59
C ASP A 265 -18.76 12.83 -36.14
N ALA A 266 -18.82 11.72 -36.89
CA ALA A 266 -19.68 10.59 -36.56
C ALA A 266 -19.00 9.66 -35.56
N ALA A 267 -17.71 9.35 -35.76
CA ALA A 267 -16.95 8.56 -34.81
C ALA A 267 -16.83 9.27 -33.45
N ARG A 268 -16.60 10.59 -33.42
CA ARG A 268 -16.59 11.38 -32.18
C ARG A 268 -17.92 11.38 -31.48
N GLN A 269 -19.04 11.48 -32.22
CA GLN A 269 -20.35 11.39 -31.59
C GLN A 269 -20.59 10.01 -30.97
N ALA A 270 -20.14 8.93 -31.63
CA ALA A 270 -20.22 7.58 -31.07
C ALA A 270 -19.31 7.42 -29.84
N PHE A 271 -18.05 7.85 -29.95
CA PHE A 271 -17.07 7.83 -28.88
C PHE A 271 -17.53 8.67 -27.68
N VAL A 272 -18.03 9.89 -27.89
CA VAL A 272 -18.53 10.74 -26.79
C VAL A 272 -19.80 10.17 -26.16
N ALA A 273 -20.73 9.66 -26.96
CA ALA A 273 -21.93 9.04 -26.42
C ALA A 273 -21.61 7.78 -25.61
N GLU A 274 -20.53 7.10 -25.96
CA GLU A 274 -19.99 5.97 -25.23
C GLU A 274 -19.21 6.40 -23.98
N ALA A 275 -18.14 7.19 -24.14
CA ALA A 275 -17.22 7.74 -23.14
C ALA A 275 -17.92 8.54 -22.04
N TYR A 276 -18.90 9.37 -22.43
CA TYR A 276 -19.46 10.38 -21.53
C TYR A 276 -20.99 10.28 -21.39
N GLY A 277 -21.64 9.30 -22.03
CA GLY A 277 -23.07 9.00 -21.80
C GLY A 277 -24.08 10.05 -22.30
N TYR A 278 -23.65 11.07 -23.06
CA TYR A 278 -24.52 12.11 -23.62
C TYR A 278 -24.28 12.39 -25.12
N GLU A 279 -25.33 12.81 -25.83
CA GLU A 279 -25.31 13.09 -27.28
C GLU A 279 -25.16 14.61 -27.59
N ASP A 280 -24.29 15.33 -26.88
CA ASP A 280 -24.02 16.74 -27.15
C ASP A 280 -22.91 16.92 -28.18
N GLN A 281 -22.92 18.08 -28.86
CA GLN A 281 -21.88 18.42 -29.84
C GLN A 281 -20.62 18.92 -29.13
N THR A 282 -19.78 17.98 -28.67
CA THR A 282 -18.40 18.27 -28.25
C THR A 282 -17.50 18.46 -29.46
N THR A 283 -16.56 19.39 -29.32
CA THR A 283 -15.53 19.65 -30.31
C THR A 283 -14.41 18.62 -30.19
N PRO A 284 -13.64 18.35 -31.28
CA PRO A 284 -12.45 17.50 -31.19
C PRO A 284 -11.48 17.96 -30.10
N GLN A 285 -11.35 19.28 -29.93
CA GLN A 285 -10.44 19.86 -28.94
C GLN A 285 -10.87 19.54 -27.50
N GLU A 286 -12.17 19.65 -27.19
CA GLU A 286 -12.67 19.32 -25.85
C GLU A 286 -12.46 17.84 -25.50
N VAL A 287 -12.66 16.94 -26.48
CA VAL A 287 -12.42 15.50 -26.28
C VAL A 287 -10.94 15.19 -26.14
N ALA A 288 -10.08 15.76 -27.00
CA ALA A 288 -8.64 15.57 -26.91
C ALA A 288 -8.03 16.15 -25.62
N GLU A 289 -8.55 17.28 -25.13
CA GLU A 289 -8.15 17.84 -23.84
C GLU A 289 -8.53 16.88 -22.71
N ALA A 290 -9.74 16.30 -22.71
CA ALA A 290 -10.16 15.34 -21.69
C ALA A 290 -9.37 14.03 -21.74
N SER A 291 -9.22 13.41 -22.92
CA SER A 291 -8.49 12.14 -23.10
C SER A 291 -6.96 12.28 -23.05
N GLY A 292 -6.44 13.49 -22.89
CA GLY A 292 -5.02 13.79 -22.87
C GLY A 292 -4.49 14.28 -21.52
N GLN A 293 -5.27 14.08 -20.44
CA GLN A 293 -4.88 14.51 -19.10
C GLN A 293 -3.84 13.57 -18.47
N ASP A 294 -4.14 12.28 -18.43
CA ASP A 294 -3.25 11.23 -17.94
C ASP A 294 -2.70 10.36 -19.09
N ILE A 295 -1.67 10.85 -19.77
CA ILE A 295 -1.04 10.12 -20.87
C ILE A 295 0.47 10.32 -20.89
N THR A 296 1.19 9.35 -21.45
CA THR A 296 2.57 9.54 -21.90
C THR A 296 2.79 8.84 -23.23
N LEU A 297 3.70 9.34 -24.08
CA LEU A 297 4.19 8.60 -25.24
C LEU A 297 5.55 9.16 -25.67
N THR A 298 6.53 8.28 -25.88
CA THR A 298 7.87 8.65 -26.32
C THR A 298 8.25 7.96 -27.62
N ALA A 299 9.03 8.63 -28.47
CA ALA A 299 9.73 8.03 -29.60
C ALA A 299 11.24 8.08 -29.31
N VAL A 300 11.92 6.94 -29.38
CA VAL A 300 13.33 6.80 -28.99
C VAL A 300 14.19 6.29 -30.13
N ASN A 301 15.39 6.87 -30.29
CA ASN A 301 16.47 6.38 -31.12
C ASN A 301 17.30 5.34 -30.36
N LEU A 302 17.10 4.07 -30.68
CA LEU A 302 17.71 2.94 -29.99
C LEU A 302 19.24 2.90 -30.12
N ALA A 303 19.81 3.55 -31.15
CA ALA A 303 21.26 3.67 -31.28
C ALA A 303 21.91 4.57 -30.20
N ALA A 304 21.11 5.36 -29.47
CA ALA A 304 21.57 6.21 -28.38
C ALA A 304 21.45 5.56 -26.99
N ILE A 305 20.66 4.48 -26.85
CA ILE A 305 20.46 3.77 -25.57
C ILE A 305 21.77 3.30 -24.91
N PRO A 306 22.79 2.79 -25.64
CA PRO A 306 24.06 2.45 -25.01
C PRO A 306 24.75 3.64 -24.30
N ALA A 307 24.52 4.88 -24.74
CA ALA A 307 25.02 6.07 -24.06
C ALA A 307 24.20 6.40 -22.81
N VAL A 308 22.88 6.14 -22.82
CA VAL A 308 22.00 6.24 -21.64
C VAL A 308 22.45 5.23 -20.59
N ASN A 309 22.69 3.97 -20.96
CA ASN A 309 23.20 2.93 -20.07
C ASN A 309 24.51 3.34 -19.40
N ALA A 310 25.47 3.86 -20.18
CA ALA A 310 26.75 4.31 -19.63
C ALA A 310 26.59 5.48 -18.64
N ALA A 311 25.64 6.38 -18.88
CA ALA A 311 25.33 7.48 -17.98
C ALA A 311 24.59 7.00 -16.72
N LEU A 312 23.68 6.03 -16.85
CA LEU A 312 23.04 5.35 -15.71
C LEU A 312 24.07 4.69 -14.81
N ASP A 313 25.03 3.96 -15.38
CA ASP A 313 26.12 3.34 -14.61
C ASP A 313 26.98 4.37 -13.87
N ASN A 314 27.19 5.56 -14.46
CA ASN A 314 27.90 6.67 -13.80
C ASN A 314 27.08 7.25 -12.64
N LEU A 315 25.76 7.34 -12.80
CA LEU A 315 24.86 7.77 -11.74
C LEU A 315 24.85 6.76 -10.60
N ALA A 316 24.63 5.49 -10.89
CA ALA A 316 24.72 4.38 -9.94
C ALA A 316 26.05 4.38 -9.16
N ALA A 317 27.18 4.52 -9.88
CA ALA A 317 28.51 4.60 -9.27
C ALA A 317 28.70 5.85 -8.38
N SER A 318 27.90 6.90 -8.57
CA SER A 318 27.92 8.10 -7.73
C SER A 318 27.00 7.94 -6.52
N LEU A 319 25.80 7.36 -6.70
CA LEU A 319 24.81 7.14 -5.65
C LEU A 319 25.34 6.24 -4.53
N VAL A 320 26.20 5.26 -4.84
CA VAL A 320 26.82 4.41 -3.80
C VAL A 320 27.75 5.15 -2.83
N ASN A 321 28.08 6.42 -3.10
CA ASN A 321 28.93 7.24 -2.24
C ASN A 321 28.16 8.27 -1.41
N ILE A 322 26.84 8.35 -1.55
CA ILE A 322 25.98 9.20 -0.72
C ILE A 322 25.21 8.35 0.28
N ASP A 323 24.48 9.00 1.17
CA ASP A 323 23.59 8.34 2.11
C ASP A 323 22.49 7.56 1.35
N PRO A 324 22.31 6.25 1.59
CA PRO A 324 21.20 5.48 1.02
C PRO A 324 19.83 6.09 1.29
N ALA A 325 19.65 6.79 2.43
CA ALA A 325 18.40 7.49 2.76
C ALA A 325 18.02 8.54 1.71
N VAL A 326 19.01 9.29 1.22
CA VAL A 326 18.81 10.32 0.19
C VAL A 326 18.41 9.70 -1.14
N THR A 327 18.97 8.53 -1.45
CA THR A 327 18.61 7.77 -2.66
C THR A 327 17.18 7.25 -2.56
N ALA A 328 16.80 6.71 -1.40
CA ALA A 328 15.44 6.24 -1.15
C ALA A 328 14.42 7.38 -1.17
N GLN A 329 14.74 8.56 -0.59
CA GLN A 329 13.92 9.77 -0.72
C GLN A 329 13.73 10.19 -2.18
N ALA A 330 14.80 10.20 -2.98
CA ALA A 330 14.70 10.52 -4.40
C ALA A 330 13.81 9.53 -5.16
N ARG A 331 13.81 8.23 -4.77
CA ARG A 331 12.90 7.22 -5.32
C ARG A 331 11.46 7.43 -4.86
N ALA A 332 11.23 7.78 -3.60
CA ALA A 332 9.89 7.97 -3.03
C ALA A 332 9.16 9.17 -3.63
N TYR A 333 9.89 10.21 -4.04
CA TYR A 333 9.32 11.43 -4.62
C TYR A 333 9.37 11.48 -6.17
N ALA A 334 9.99 10.48 -6.80
CA ALA A 334 10.04 10.42 -8.25
C ALA A 334 8.63 10.22 -8.82
N GLN A 335 8.39 10.73 -10.04
CA GLN A 335 7.11 10.53 -10.71
C GLN A 335 6.94 9.04 -10.93
N ALA A 336 5.95 8.46 -10.28
CA ALA A 336 5.63 7.06 -10.40
C ALA A 336 4.58 6.85 -11.51
N PHE A 337 4.59 5.64 -12.06
CA PHE A 337 3.61 5.15 -13.02
C PHE A 337 2.85 3.97 -12.43
N THR A 338 1.73 3.58 -13.03
CA THR A 338 0.87 2.51 -12.49
C THR A 338 1.65 1.24 -12.14
N SER A 339 1.46 0.73 -10.92
CA SER A 339 2.06 -0.51 -10.43
C SER A 339 1.28 -1.72 -10.94
N ILE A 340 1.96 -2.83 -11.17
CA ILE A 340 1.34 -4.14 -11.47
C ILE A 340 1.65 -5.20 -10.39
N PHE A 341 2.41 -4.83 -9.36
CA PHE A 341 2.94 -5.78 -8.36
C PHE A 341 2.20 -5.71 -7.02
N SER A 342 1.76 -4.51 -6.63
CA SER A 342 1.03 -4.25 -5.39
C SER A 342 0.37 -2.88 -5.49
N ASP A 343 -0.83 -2.78 -4.91
CA ASP A 343 -1.57 -1.53 -4.71
C ASP A 343 -1.33 -0.94 -3.30
N GLU A 344 -0.75 -1.74 -2.39
CA GLU A 344 -0.45 -1.35 -1.00
C GLU A 344 0.95 -0.75 -0.87
N LEU A 345 1.83 -1.01 -1.83
CA LEU A 345 3.21 -0.55 -1.82
C LEU A 345 3.47 0.52 -2.89
N PRO A 346 4.35 1.50 -2.62
CA PRO A 346 4.75 2.48 -3.62
C PRO A 346 5.22 1.83 -4.92
N SER A 347 4.67 2.28 -6.06
CA SER A 347 4.97 1.71 -7.38
C SER A 347 6.48 1.66 -7.65
N PRO A 348 7.00 0.56 -8.22
CA PRO A 348 8.41 0.44 -8.56
C PRO A 348 8.76 1.07 -9.92
N TYR A 349 7.77 1.53 -10.69
CA TYR A 349 7.99 2.16 -11.99
C TYR A 349 8.09 3.67 -11.80
N ILE A 350 9.32 4.19 -11.87
CA ILE A 350 9.59 5.62 -11.67
C ILE A 350 10.24 6.24 -12.90
N ASP A 351 10.01 7.53 -13.09
CA ASP A 351 10.65 8.31 -14.15
C ASP A 351 12.15 8.47 -13.91
N LEU A 352 12.97 8.03 -14.87
CA LEU A 352 14.41 7.98 -14.72
C LEU A 352 15.05 9.38 -14.71
N GLY A 353 14.55 10.30 -15.53
CA GLY A 353 15.05 11.67 -15.61
C GLY A 353 14.71 12.47 -14.35
N HIS A 354 13.48 12.35 -13.87
CA HIS A 354 13.02 13.01 -12.65
C HIS A 354 13.73 12.46 -11.41
N PHE A 355 13.86 11.14 -11.28
CA PHE A 355 14.66 10.52 -10.21
C PHE A 355 16.09 11.09 -10.15
N ALA A 356 16.74 11.21 -11.31
CA ALA A 356 18.09 11.75 -11.37
C ALA A 356 18.15 13.21 -10.89
N GLN A 357 17.13 14.02 -11.17
CA GLN A 357 17.06 15.42 -10.72
C GLN A 357 16.77 15.54 -9.22
N LEU A 358 15.87 14.72 -8.69
CA LEU A 358 15.62 14.63 -7.25
C LEU A 358 16.88 14.22 -6.50
N ALA A 359 17.64 13.25 -7.02
CA ALA A 359 18.93 12.87 -6.45
C ALA A 359 19.92 14.05 -6.41
N VAL A 360 19.89 14.98 -7.38
CA VAL A 360 20.68 16.22 -7.33
C VAL A 360 20.20 17.15 -6.23
N GLU A 361 18.90 17.42 -6.18
CA GLU A 361 18.31 18.38 -5.25
C GLU A 361 18.49 17.94 -3.80
N LEU A 362 18.24 16.66 -3.51
CA LEU A 362 18.30 16.10 -2.16
C LEU A 362 19.72 15.85 -1.68
N SER A 363 20.64 15.41 -2.55
CA SER A 363 22.03 15.11 -2.12
C SER A 363 22.91 16.36 -2.01
N GLY A 364 22.71 17.35 -2.88
CA GLY A 364 23.64 18.46 -3.06
C GLY A 364 25.06 18.03 -3.46
N ASP A 365 25.28 16.78 -3.86
CA ASP A 365 26.61 16.24 -4.16
C ASP A 365 27.05 16.58 -5.60
N PRO A 366 28.23 17.19 -5.81
CA PRO A 366 28.69 17.59 -7.14
C PRO A 366 28.95 16.43 -8.12
N GLN A 367 29.23 15.21 -7.63
CA GLN A 367 29.42 14.03 -8.48
C GLN A 367 28.08 13.47 -8.93
N VAL A 368 27.11 13.37 -8.02
CA VAL A 368 25.72 13.02 -8.35
C VAL A 368 25.16 14.02 -9.36
N SER A 369 25.33 15.33 -9.12
CA SER A 369 24.95 16.38 -10.06
C SER A 369 25.57 16.20 -11.45
N ALA A 370 26.88 15.91 -11.53
CA ALA A 370 27.54 15.72 -12.82
C ALA A 370 27.06 14.45 -13.55
N ALA A 371 26.77 13.37 -12.84
CA ALA A 371 26.28 12.12 -13.41
C ALA A 371 24.82 12.23 -13.85
N ALA A 372 23.96 12.89 -13.05
CA ALA A 372 22.58 13.18 -13.42
C ALA A 372 22.49 14.12 -14.64
N ASP A 373 23.34 15.15 -14.71
CA ASP A 373 23.46 16.01 -15.90
C ASP A 373 23.85 15.22 -17.16
N GLU A 374 24.76 14.25 -17.02
CA GLU A 374 25.16 13.36 -18.12
C GLU A 374 24.02 12.45 -18.56
N LEU A 375 23.29 11.86 -17.61
CA LEU A 375 22.14 11.00 -17.87
C LEU A 375 21.03 11.77 -18.58
N ASN A 376 20.62 12.92 -18.06
CA ASN A 376 19.59 13.76 -18.68
C ASN A 376 20.00 14.24 -20.08
N ALA A 377 21.28 14.53 -20.30
CA ALA A 377 21.79 14.86 -21.63
C ALA A 377 21.81 13.66 -22.59
N ALA A 378 21.96 12.43 -22.10
CA ALA A 378 21.87 11.20 -22.88
C ALA A 378 20.41 10.87 -23.22
N LEU A 379 19.49 10.97 -22.25
CA LEU A 379 18.05 10.83 -22.45
C LEU A 379 17.55 11.80 -23.53
N SER A 380 17.89 13.08 -23.40
CA SER A 380 17.56 14.12 -24.39
C SER A 380 18.10 13.85 -25.80
N GLN A 381 19.19 13.06 -25.94
CA GLN A 381 19.74 12.67 -27.24
C GLN A 381 19.08 11.40 -27.80
N ALA A 382 18.56 10.54 -26.93
CA ALA A 382 17.85 9.33 -27.30
C ALA A 382 16.41 9.65 -27.72
N ILE A 383 15.73 10.57 -27.03
CA ILE A 383 14.35 10.95 -27.30
C ILE A 383 14.26 11.76 -28.61
N VAL A 384 13.46 11.26 -29.54
CA VAL A 384 13.12 11.89 -30.83
C VAL A 384 11.93 12.83 -30.66
N ALA A 385 10.89 12.37 -29.96
CA ALA A 385 9.68 13.11 -29.64
C ALA A 385 9.08 12.54 -28.34
N GLU A 386 8.36 13.38 -27.61
CA GLU A 386 7.71 13.02 -26.35
C GLU A 386 6.41 13.82 -26.20
N LYS A 387 5.38 13.20 -25.63
CA LYS A 387 4.13 13.83 -25.21
C LYS A 387 3.75 13.29 -23.83
N ASN A 388 3.42 14.18 -22.89
CA ASN A 388 2.85 13.82 -21.60
C ASN A 388 1.66 14.74 -21.28
N GLY A 389 0.72 14.20 -20.52
CA GLY A 389 -0.44 14.92 -20.02
C GLY A 389 -0.12 15.67 -18.73
N PRO A 390 -0.92 16.69 -18.35
CA PRO A 390 -0.73 17.47 -17.14
C PRO A 390 -0.79 16.65 -15.83
N GLU A 391 -1.36 15.44 -15.84
CA GLU A 391 -1.45 14.56 -14.68
C GLU A 391 -0.21 13.69 -14.46
N ARG A 392 0.75 13.73 -15.40
CA ARG A 392 2.05 13.08 -15.26
C ARG A 392 3.19 14.11 -15.28
N PRO A 393 3.23 15.05 -14.31
CA PRO A 393 4.36 15.96 -14.17
C PRO A 393 5.66 15.19 -13.96
N GLY A 394 6.80 15.79 -14.30
CA GLY A 394 8.09 15.11 -14.20
C GLY A 394 8.34 13.95 -15.17
N ALA A 395 7.34 13.48 -15.94
CA ALA A 395 7.58 12.50 -17.01
C ALA A 395 8.60 13.04 -18.03
N SER A 396 9.63 12.25 -18.30
CA SER A 396 10.79 12.58 -19.14
C SER A 396 10.99 11.62 -20.32
N GLY A 397 10.02 10.74 -20.56
CA GLY A 397 9.96 9.84 -21.69
C GLY A 397 10.48 8.43 -21.42
N ILE A 398 11.25 8.16 -20.35
CA ILE A 398 11.78 6.82 -20.07
C ILE A 398 11.68 6.51 -18.56
N ALA A 399 10.97 5.43 -18.23
CA ALA A 399 10.88 4.88 -16.87
C ALA A 399 11.96 3.81 -16.59
N ILE A 400 12.13 3.46 -15.31
CA ILE A 400 13.00 2.37 -14.85
C ILE A 400 12.36 1.65 -13.66
N HIS A 401 12.66 0.36 -13.47
CA HIS A 401 12.28 -0.39 -12.28
C HIS A 401 13.20 -0.07 -11.09
N PHE A 402 12.66 0.64 -10.08
CA PHE A 402 13.28 0.86 -8.78
C PHE A 402 12.30 0.45 -7.67
N PRO A 403 12.37 -0.80 -7.17
CA PRO A 403 11.41 -1.34 -6.21
C PRO A 403 11.46 -0.66 -4.82
N THR A 404 10.54 -1.02 -3.92
CA THR A 404 10.76 -0.88 -2.46
C THR A 404 11.56 -2.07 -1.95
N SER A 405 12.04 -2.06 -0.71
CA SER A 405 12.74 -3.25 -0.17
C SER A 405 11.86 -4.50 -0.15
N GLU A 406 10.56 -4.34 0.09
CA GLU A 406 9.60 -5.45 0.09
C GLU A 406 9.42 -6.05 -1.30
N ILE A 407 9.16 -5.23 -2.33
CA ILE A 407 9.08 -5.67 -3.73
C ILE A 407 10.42 -6.29 -4.18
N PHE A 408 11.54 -5.71 -3.78
CA PHE A 408 12.88 -6.23 -4.09
C PHE A 408 13.10 -7.62 -3.51
N SER A 409 12.56 -7.87 -2.31
CA SER A 409 12.72 -9.10 -1.57
C SER A 409 11.90 -10.28 -2.11
N GLU A 410 10.79 -9.96 -2.78
CA GLU A 410 9.83 -10.93 -3.30
C GLU A 410 10.37 -11.68 -4.51
N GLY A 411 10.40 -13.02 -4.44
CA GLY A 411 10.66 -13.86 -5.61
C GLY A 411 11.97 -13.60 -6.35
N ASP A 412 13.01 -13.14 -5.65
CA ASP A 412 14.26 -12.67 -6.27
C ASP A 412 14.06 -11.42 -7.15
N ASN A 413 13.39 -10.40 -6.60
CA ASN A 413 12.86 -9.25 -7.34
C ASN A 413 12.05 -9.72 -8.56
N PHE A 414 11.13 -10.66 -8.33
CA PHE A 414 10.29 -11.30 -9.33
C PHE A 414 11.05 -11.91 -10.53
N GLY A 415 12.30 -12.35 -10.33
CA GLY A 415 13.14 -12.88 -11.41
C GLY A 415 13.61 -11.81 -12.41
N TYR A 416 13.73 -10.55 -11.99
CA TYR A 416 14.10 -9.41 -12.84
C TYR A 416 15.34 -9.65 -13.72
N THR A 417 16.40 -10.25 -13.18
CA THR A 417 17.63 -10.54 -13.94
C THR A 417 17.47 -11.65 -14.98
N GLU A 418 16.47 -12.52 -14.83
CA GLU A 418 16.16 -13.53 -15.85
C GLU A 418 15.37 -12.91 -17.01
N VAL A 419 14.33 -12.13 -16.67
CA VAL A 419 13.39 -11.55 -17.64
C VAL A 419 14.01 -10.37 -18.37
N ALA A 420 14.63 -9.44 -17.65
CA ALA A 420 15.37 -8.30 -18.20
C ALA A 420 16.87 -8.62 -18.39
N SER A 421 17.22 -9.89 -18.66
CA SER A 421 18.60 -10.39 -18.71
C SER A 421 19.57 -9.55 -19.54
N ARG A 422 19.16 -9.07 -20.72
CA ARG A 422 20.02 -8.21 -21.54
C ARG A 422 20.37 -6.89 -20.84
N PHE A 423 19.41 -6.28 -20.15
CA PHE A 423 19.61 -5.03 -19.43
C PHE A 423 20.55 -5.23 -18.23
N ALA A 424 20.32 -6.27 -17.44
CA ALA A 424 21.20 -6.66 -16.34
C ALA A 424 22.64 -6.95 -16.82
N GLU A 425 22.81 -7.64 -17.95
CA GLU A 425 24.14 -7.90 -18.51
C GLU A 425 24.88 -6.64 -19.02
N GLN A 426 24.14 -5.61 -19.45
CA GLN A 426 24.69 -4.43 -20.11
C GLN A 426 24.85 -3.21 -19.21
N THR A 427 24.17 -3.18 -18.07
CA THR A 427 24.19 -2.06 -17.12
C THR A 427 24.72 -2.52 -15.78
N LYS A 428 24.81 -1.61 -14.83
CA LYS A 428 25.16 -1.87 -13.44
C LYS A 428 23.99 -1.64 -12.48
N TRP A 429 22.77 -1.62 -13.00
CA TRP A 429 21.58 -1.26 -12.24
C TRP A 429 21.20 -2.34 -11.23
N ASP A 430 21.24 -3.62 -11.62
CA ASP A 430 21.00 -4.75 -10.71
C ASP A 430 22.07 -4.83 -9.61
N GLU A 431 23.34 -4.54 -9.92
CA GLU A 431 24.38 -4.46 -8.88
C GLU A 431 24.21 -3.24 -7.97
N PHE A 432 23.64 -2.14 -8.49
CA PHE A 432 23.27 -0.98 -7.68
C PHE A 432 22.08 -1.27 -6.77
N LEU A 433 21.02 -1.91 -7.26
CA LEU A 433 19.88 -2.33 -6.43
C LEU A 433 20.35 -3.27 -5.31
N ASN A 434 21.20 -4.25 -5.65
CA ASN A 434 21.86 -5.09 -4.64
C ASN A 434 22.67 -4.25 -3.64
N PHE A 435 23.52 -3.33 -4.09
CA PHE A 435 24.24 -2.47 -3.15
C PHE A 435 23.30 -1.66 -2.24
N HIS A 436 22.23 -1.10 -2.80
CA HIS A 436 21.29 -0.24 -2.10
C HIS A 436 20.57 -1.01 -0.98
N TYR A 437 20.05 -2.20 -1.26
CA TYR A 437 19.29 -2.99 -0.29
C TYR A 437 20.13 -3.92 0.58
N ILE A 438 21.13 -4.63 0.02
CA ILE A 438 21.89 -5.66 0.75
C ILE A 438 23.33 -5.25 1.08
N GLY A 439 23.79 -4.06 0.64
CA GLY A 439 25.13 -3.55 0.95
C GLY A 439 26.26 -4.38 0.35
N THR A 440 25.89 -5.34 -0.48
CA THR A 440 26.79 -6.16 -1.27
C THR A 440 26.55 -5.83 -2.73
N GLY A 441 27.61 -5.41 -3.40
CA GLY A 441 27.64 -5.16 -4.83
C GLY A 441 29.07 -5.37 -5.27
N GLY A 442 29.28 -5.83 -6.49
CA GLY A 442 30.62 -5.81 -7.07
C GLY A 442 31.22 -4.40 -7.06
N GLU A 443 32.44 -4.25 -7.55
CA GLU A 443 32.96 -2.91 -7.84
C GLU A 443 32.05 -2.30 -8.94
N ILE A 444 31.15 -1.37 -8.57
CA ILE A 444 30.33 -0.62 -9.54
C ILE A 444 31.26 0.38 -10.20
N VAL A 445 31.83 -0.04 -11.34
CA VAL A 445 32.74 0.77 -12.14
C VAL A 445 32.05 1.09 -13.46
N ALA A 446 31.95 2.37 -13.77
CA ALA A 446 31.45 2.90 -15.03
C ALA A 446 31.78 2.04 -16.25
N ALA A 447 30.77 1.64 -17.03
CA ALA A 447 30.97 0.92 -18.27
C ALA A 447 31.74 1.76 -19.32
N ALA A 448 32.49 1.08 -20.17
CA ALA A 448 33.17 1.74 -21.29
C ALA A 448 32.13 2.14 -22.36
N PRO A 449 32.13 3.38 -22.87
CA PRO A 449 31.09 3.93 -23.76
C PRO A 449 31.00 3.27 -25.17
N ASP A 450 31.79 2.22 -25.44
CA ASP A 450 31.92 1.55 -26.74
C ASP A 450 31.68 0.01 -26.65
N ALA A 451 30.93 -0.48 -25.65
CA ALA A 451 30.57 -1.90 -25.60
C ALA A 451 29.68 -2.25 -26.81
N GLU A 452 30.07 -3.25 -27.61
CA GLU A 452 29.22 -3.73 -28.70
C GLU A 452 27.99 -4.46 -28.13
N PRO A 453 26.80 -4.36 -28.77
CA PRO A 453 25.61 -5.07 -28.32
C PRO A 453 25.89 -6.56 -28.20
N ALA A 454 25.62 -7.15 -27.04
CA ALA A 454 25.76 -8.60 -26.84
C ALA A 454 24.81 -9.34 -27.81
N PRO A 455 25.14 -10.55 -28.30
CA PRO A 455 24.15 -11.42 -28.92
C PRO A 455 23.01 -11.71 -27.92
N ALA A 456 21.82 -12.13 -28.37
CA ALA A 456 20.80 -12.56 -27.40
C ALA A 456 21.35 -13.69 -26.52
N PRO A 457 21.09 -13.67 -25.21
CA PRO A 457 21.56 -14.73 -24.33
C PRO A 457 20.95 -16.07 -24.78
N GLU A 458 21.80 -17.09 -24.99
CA GLU A 458 21.32 -18.48 -25.05
C GLU A 458 20.88 -18.82 -23.62
N VAL A 459 19.57 -18.84 -23.35
CA VAL A 459 19.08 -19.36 -22.07
C VAL A 459 19.28 -20.87 -22.06
N ASP A 460 20.31 -21.28 -21.34
CA ASP A 460 20.41 -22.64 -20.84
C ASP A 460 19.48 -22.72 -19.63
N LEU A 461 18.31 -23.35 -19.80
CA LEU A 461 17.35 -23.62 -18.72
C LEU A 461 17.96 -24.51 -17.58
N GLU A 462 19.22 -24.97 -17.73
CA GLU A 462 19.98 -25.66 -16.70
C GLU A 462 21.06 -24.78 -16.02
N GLU A 463 21.30 -23.53 -16.46
CA GLU A 463 22.30 -22.62 -15.86
C GLU A 463 21.62 -21.63 -14.91
N GLU A 464 21.94 -21.75 -13.62
CA GLU A 464 21.43 -20.92 -12.52
C GLU A 464 21.97 -19.48 -12.69
N TYR A 465 21.12 -18.57 -13.20
CA TYR A 465 21.40 -17.13 -13.17
C TYR A 465 21.54 -16.70 -11.71
N GLY A 466 22.56 -15.91 -11.40
CA GLY A 466 22.83 -15.49 -10.03
C GLY A 466 21.72 -14.57 -9.54
N GLY A 467 20.83 -15.07 -8.69
CA GLY A 467 19.76 -14.26 -8.12
C GLY A 467 20.23 -13.13 -7.22
N PHE A 468 19.41 -12.09 -7.08
CA PHE A 468 19.50 -11.02 -6.08
C PHE A 468 19.59 -11.57 -4.65
N ILE A 469 18.78 -12.58 -4.32
CA ILE A 469 18.63 -13.14 -2.97
C ILE A 469 18.59 -14.67 -3.04
N THR A 470 19.68 -15.32 -2.62
CA THR A 470 19.79 -16.80 -2.68
C THR A 470 19.74 -17.48 -1.31
N SER A 471 19.56 -16.70 -0.24
CA SER A 471 19.49 -17.22 1.14
C SER A 471 18.65 -16.33 2.06
N GLU A 472 18.02 -16.97 3.06
CA GLU A 472 17.26 -16.32 4.14
C GLU A 472 18.11 -15.29 4.90
N GLU A 473 19.44 -15.50 5.00
CA GLU A 473 20.37 -14.54 5.59
C GLU A 473 20.50 -13.26 4.75
N GLN A 474 20.50 -13.37 3.42
CA GLN A 474 20.53 -12.21 2.51
C GLN A 474 19.20 -11.47 2.48
N LEU A 475 18.08 -12.20 2.59
CA LEU A 475 16.74 -11.62 2.71
C LEU A 475 16.64 -10.76 3.97
N ASN A 476 17.04 -11.31 5.11
CA ASN A 476 17.07 -10.59 6.38
C ASN A 476 18.04 -9.40 6.32
N GLN A 477 19.17 -9.52 5.63
CA GLN A 477 20.08 -8.38 5.42
C GLN A 477 19.48 -7.30 4.53
N ALA A 478 18.74 -7.65 3.48
CA ALA A 478 18.07 -6.69 2.61
C ALA A 478 17.07 -5.85 3.41
N GLN A 479 16.22 -6.54 4.18
CA GLN A 479 15.23 -5.92 5.06
C GLN A 479 15.91 -5.11 6.17
N GLN A 480 16.96 -5.64 6.81
CA GLN A 480 17.69 -4.94 7.87
C GLN A 480 18.46 -3.72 7.39
N GLN A 481 19.03 -3.75 6.18
CA GLN A 481 19.79 -2.62 5.65
C GLN A 481 18.86 -1.57 5.03
N ALA A 482 17.76 -1.96 4.40
CA ALA A 482 16.65 -1.06 4.12
C ALA A 482 16.12 -0.41 5.41
N ALA A 483 16.05 -1.16 6.51
CA ALA A 483 15.66 -0.70 7.85
C ALA A 483 16.80 -0.13 8.72
N SER A 484 18.05 -0.04 8.23
CA SER A 484 19.24 0.28 9.07
C SER A 484 19.40 1.77 9.42
N LEU A 485 18.33 2.55 9.24
CA LEU A 485 18.23 3.97 9.56
C LEU A 485 17.17 4.13 10.64
N LYS A 486 17.23 5.21 11.45
CA LYS A 486 16.33 5.36 12.62
C LYS A 486 14.87 5.13 12.20
N PRO A 487 14.21 4.07 12.68
CA PRO A 487 12.86 3.76 12.28
C PRO A 487 11.94 4.91 12.67
N LEU A 488 10.86 5.10 11.92
CA LEU A 488 9.82 6.02 12.32
C LEU A 488 9.30 5.61 13.71
N GLN A 489 9.01 6.61 14.53
CA GLN A 489 8.33 6.45 15.80
C GLN A 489 7.25 7.51 15.89
N MET A 490 6.12 7.15 16.48
CA MET A 490 5.01 8.08 16.70
C MET A 490 4.61 8.05 18.16
N ALA A 491 4.54 9.24 18.77
CA ALA A 491 4.10 9.40 20.15
C ALA A 491 2.61 9.05 20.29
N PRO A 492 2.14 8.68 21.49
CA PRO A 492 0.71 8.47 21.72
C PRO A 492 -0.13 9.66 21.27
N LEU A 493 -1.17 9.38 20.50
CA LEU A 493 -2.10 10.38 19.99
C LEU A 493 -2.92 11.01 21.12
N THR A 494 -3.28 12.28 20.96
CA THR A 494 -4.19 12.96 21.88
C THR A 494 -5.36 13.59 21.14
N LEU A 495 -6.57 13.42 21.69
CA LEU A 495 -7.80 14.01 21.18
C LEU A 495 -8.27 15.16 22.08
N SER A 496 -8.80 16.21 21.47
CA SER A 496 -9.41 17.33 22.21
C SER A 496 -10.77 17.01 22.84
N ALA A 497 -11.43 15.94 22.37
CA ALA A 497 -12.73 15.45 22.84
C ALA A 497 -12.87 13.95 22.54
N GLU A 498 -13.64 13.25 23.37
CA GLU A 498 -14.02 11.83 23.14
C GLU A 498 -15.45 11.68 22.62
N VAL A 499 -16.20 12.78 22.54
CA VAL A 499 -17.51 12.84 21.89
C VAL A 499 -17.52 14.01 20.93
N ALA A 500 -17.92 13.75 19.70
CA ALA A 500 -18.06 14.74 18.66
C ALA A 500 -19.50 14.77 18.13
N SER A 501 -19.95 15.93 17.70
CA SER A 501 -21.23 16.10 17.01
C SER A 501 -21.01 16.89 15.74
N ILE A 502 -21.92 16.78 14.78
CA ILE A 502 -21.88 17.60 13.55
C ILE A 502 -21.71 19.09 13.89
N GLY A 503 -20.67 19.70 13.31
CA GLY A 503 -20.30 21.10 13.54
C GLY A 503 -19.47 21.36 14.81
N GLN A 504 -18.98 20.31 15.47
CA GLN A 504 -17.93 20.39 16.49
C GLN A 504 -16.65 19.74 15.98
N THR A 505 -15.56 20.49 16.02
CA THR A 505 -14.24 20.03 15.61
C THR A 505 -13.56 19.26 16.75
N VAL A 506 -12.97 18.11 16.42
CA VAL A 506 -12.05 17.34 17.25
C VAL A 506 -10.63 17.54 16.70
N ASN A 507 -9.79 18.18 17.50
CA ASN A 507 -8.36 18.29 17.23
C ASN A 507 -7.62 17.00 17.66
N LEU A 508 -6.75 16.51 16.77
CA LEU A 508 -5.85 15.36 16.90
C LEU A 508 -4.42 15.87 16.97
N GLN A 509 -3.62 15.39 17.94
CA GLN A 509 -2.21 15.78 18.08
C GLN A 509 -1.30 14.60 18.40
N THR A 510 -0.20 14.48 17.66
CA THR A 510 0.91 13.55 17.93
C THR A 510 2.26 14.17 17.56
N GLU A 511 3.35 13.45 17.84
CA GLU A 511 4.71 13.77 17.41
C GLU A 511 5.30 12.56 16.68
N VAL A 512 5.74 12.76 15.43
CA VAL A 512 6.44 11.77 14.61
C VAL A 512 7.92 12.06 14.66
N SER A 513 8.77 11.05 14.81
CA SER A 513 10.23 11.20 14.77
C SER A 513 10.86 10.09 13.94
N GLY A 514 12.05 10.36 13.40
CA GLY A 514 12.78 9.44 12.53
C GLY A 514 13.37 10.17 11.33
N ASP A 515 14.35 9.54 10.67
CA ASP A 515 15.17 10.23 9.66
C ASP A 515 14.66 10.02 8.21
N ARG A 516 13.52 9.35 8.04
CA ARG A 516 13.03 8.83 6.76
C ARG A 516 11.57 9.12 6.45
N LEU A 517 10.94 10.05 7.16
CA LEU A 517 9.54 10.38 6.94
C LEU A 517 9.30 10.81 5.48
N ALA A 518 8.50 10.05 4.75
CA ALA A 518 8.06 10.40 3.39
C ALA A 518 6.76 11.19 3.48
N TYR A 519 5.70 10.56 3.96
CA TYR A 519 4.36 11.11 4.03
C TYR A 519 3.72 10.84 5.39
N ILE A 520 2.74 11.67 5.75
CA ILE A 520 1.86 11.42 6.89
C ILE A 520 0.44 11.45 6.35
N TYR A 521 -0.40 10.52 6.78
CA TYR A 521 -1.81 10.42 6.43
C TYR A 521 -2.67 10.55 7.68
N THR A 522 -3.86 11.12 7.55
CA THR A 522 -4.94 10.96 8.53
C THR A 522 -5.59 9.59 8.38
N PHE A 523 -6.12 9.05 9.46
CA PHE A 523 -6.90 7.81 9.45
C PHE A 523 -8.22 8.01 10.20
N ILE A 524 -9.34 7.72 9.55
CA ILE A 524 -10.67 7.77 10.16
C ILE A 524 -11.34 6.42 9.93
N GLY A 525 -11.42 5.60 10.97
CA GLY A 525 -12.06 4.30 10.97
C GLY A 525 -13.39 4.32 11.74
N ARG A 526 -14.38 3.55 11.30
CA ARG A 526 -15.64 3.33 12.01
C ARG A 526 -15.76 1.89 12.44
N ILE A 527 -16.05 1.68 13.71
CA ILE A 527 -16.25 0.34 14.27
C ILE A 527 -17.68 -0.12 13.96
N LEU A 528 -17.80 -1.35 13.49
CA LEU A 528 -19.04 -2.11 13.30
C LEU A 528 -19.08 -3.26 14.33
N PRO A 529 -19.57 -3.02 15.56
CA PRO A 529 -19.44 -3.99 16.65
C PRO A 529 -20.12 -5.33 16.36
N ASN A 530 -21.26 -5.29 15.66
CA ASN A 530 -22.04 -6.48 15.28
C ASN A 530 -21.33 -7.38 14.27
N GLU A 531 -20.35 -6.84 13.55
CA GLU A 531 -19.67 -7.52 12.47
C GLU A 531 -18.21 -7.83 12.83
N GLU A 532 -17.73 -7.34 13.98
CA GLU A 532 -16.33 -7.41 14.40
C GLU A 532 -15.39 -6.80 13.35
N LEU A 533 -15.79 -5.66 12.77
CA LEU A 533 -15.02 -4.97 11.72
C LEU A 533 -14.74 -3.51 12.10
N LEU A 534 -13.60 -3.01 11.66
CA LEU A 534 -13.31 -1.59 11.51
C LEU A 534 -13.31 -1.26 10.02
N VAL A 535 -14.24 -0.42 9.57
CA VAL A 535 -14.28 0.07 8.19
C VAL A 535 -13.50 1.38 8.14
N VAL A 536 -12.54 1.51 7.23
CA VAL A 536 -11.85 2.79 6.99
C VAL A 536 -12.78 3.68 6.18
N GLU A 537 -13.12 4.85 6.72
CA GLU A 537 -14.08 5.79 6.12
C GLU A 537 -13.39 6.93 5.38
N ASP A 538 -12.19 7.34 5.81
CA ASP A 538 -11.45 8.46 5.22
C ASP A 538 -9.94 8.37 5.53
N GLN A 539 -9.13 8.77 4.56
CA GLN A 539 -7.68 8.87 4.63
C GLN A 539 -7.23 10.02 3.71
N ASP A 540 -6.34 10.89 4.17
CA ASP A 540 -5.85 12.03 3.39
C ASP A 540 -4.42 12.39 3.79
N TYR A 541 -3.68 13.08 2.91
CA TYR A 541 -2.34 13.58 3.22
C TYR A 541 -2.38 14.70 4.26
N ILE A 542 -1.49 14.60 5.25
CA ILE A 542 -1.05 15.76 6.02
C ILE A 542 0.06 16.46 5.25
N PHE A 543 -0.22 17.68 4.83
CA PHE A 543 0.74 18.51 4.12
C PHE A 543 1.76 19.14 5.07
N ALA A 544 3.04 19.04 4.73
CA ALA A 544 4.14 19.71 5.42
C ALA A 544 4.02 21.24 5.33
N ASP A 545 4.57 21.93 6.34
CA ASP A 545 4.64 23.40 6.38
C ASP A 545 5.44 23.99 5.21
N GLU A 546 6.44 23.25 4.73
CA GLU A 546 7.26 23.57 3.56
C GLU A 546 7.20 22.40 2.57
N ASN A 547 6.97 22.71 1.30
CA ASN A 547 7.02 21.75 0.20
C ASN A 547 8.02 22.24 -0.84
N ASN A 548 8.64 21.31 -1.56
CA ASN A 548 9.47 21.58 -2.72
C ASN A 548 8.80 21.05 -4.00
N GLU A 549 9.31 21.47 -5.15
CA GLU A 549 8.80 21.07 -6.46
C GLU A 549 9.98 20.86 -7.42
N VAL A 550 10.00 19.71 -8.10
CA VAL A 550 10.94 19.41 -9.19
C VAL A 550 10.11 18.95 -10.40
N GLU A 551 10.28 19.63 -11.52
CA GLU A 551 9.55 19.37 -12.80
C GLU A 551 8.02 19.21 -12.66
N GLY A 552 7.41 19.93 -11.71
CA GLY A 552 5.96 19.92 -11.47
C GLY A 552 5.48 18.90 -10.46
N VAL A 553 6.35 18.02 -9.95
CA VAL A 553 6.02 17.08 -8.86
C VAL A 553 6.32 17.76 -7.53
N ILE A 554 5.31 17.83 -6.67
CA ILE A 554 5.39 18.44 -5.34
C ILE A 554 5.68 17.35 -4.30
N TYR A 555 6.57 17.63 -3.37
CA TYR A 555 6.89 16.69 -2.28
C TYR A 555 7.15 17.42 -0.95
N PRO A 556 6.91 16.77 0.21
CA PRO A 556 7.04 17.38 1.52
C PRO A 556 8.50 17.66 1.90
N VAL A 557 8.70 18.71 2.70
CA VAL A 557 9.96 18.99 3.41
C VAL A 557 9.70 18.96 4.91
N TRP A 558 10.01 17.83 5.53
CA TRP A 558 9.88 17.65 6.97
C TRP A 558 11.05 18.27 7.75
N PRO A 559 10.83 18.84 8.94
CA PRO A 559 11.91 19.34 9.78
C PRO A 559 12.80 18.21 10.32
N GLU A 560 14.10 18.48 10.50
CA GLU A 560 15.02 17.52 11.14
C GLU A 560 14.58 17.20 12.58
N GLY A 561 14.59 15.92 12.96
CA GLY A 561 14.24 15.46 14.30
C GLY A 561 12.77 15.05 14.40
N SER A 562 12.01 15.68 15.30
CA SER A 562 10.60 15.38 15.48
C SER A 562 9.66 16.41 14.85
N VAL A 563 8.59 15.90 14.26
CA VAL A 563 7.51 16.62 13.57
C VAL A 563 6.27 16.57 14.45
N SER A 564 5.78 17.71 14.92
CA SER A 564 4.47 17.77 15.57
C SER A 564 3.38 17.76 14.50
N VAL A 565 2.42 16.85 14.64
CA VAL A 565 1.27 16.71 13.75
C VAL A 565 0.03 17.17 14.47
N ASP A 566 -0.75 18.05 13.82
CA ASP A 566 -1.95 18.69 14.38
C ASP A 566 -3.02 18.73 13.28
N TYR A 567 -4.17 18.10 13.52
CA TYR A 567 -5.26 18.00 12.54
C TYR A 567 -6.62 18.23 13.20
N ASP A 568 -7.48 19.00 12.52
CA ASP A 568 -8.82 19.34 12.97
C ASP A 568 -9.85 18.55 12.15
N TRP A 569 -10.47 17.54 12.77
CA TRP A 569 -11.53 16.75 12.15
C TRP A 569 -12.91 17.24 12.58
N GLU A 570 -13.82 17.44 11.63
CA GLU A 570 -15.26 17.55 11.92
C GLU A 570 -15.94 16.22 11.55
N PRO A 571 -16.98 15.75 12.26
CA PRO A 571 -17.67 14.47 11.98
C PRO A 571 -18.41 14.41 10.65
N TYR A 572 -17.63 14.39 9.58
CA TYR A 572 -18.00 14.25 8.18
C TYR A 572 -17.08 13.21 7.55
N ILE A 573 -17.63 12.47 6.60
CA ILE A 573 -16.97 11.43 5.81
C ILE A 573 -17.41 11.60 4.35
N TYR A 574 -16.80 10.85 3.45
CA TYR A 574 -17.10 10.96 2.02
C TYR A 574 -17.99 9.84 1.51
N ALA A 575 -18.79 10.19 0.51
CA ALA A 575 -19.60 9.26 -0.25
C ALA A 575 -19.54 9.62 -1.73
N ILE A 576 -19.70 8.61 -2.57
CA ILE A 576 -19.85 8.78 -4.02
C ILE A 576 -21.34 8.77 -4.34
N ASN A 577 -21.77 9.73 -5.15
CA ASN A 577 -23.17 9.93 -5.51
C ASN A 577 -23.38 9.82 -7.02
N ASP A 578 -24.37 9.03 -7.43
CA ASP A 578 -24.75 8.83 -8.85
C ASP A 578 -25.84 9.81 -9.36
N GLY A 579 -26.15 10.82 -8.56
CA GLY A 579 -27.28 11.75 -8.70
C GLY A 579 -28.57 11.28 -8.02
N THR A 580 -28.65 10.02 -7.59
CA THR A 580 -29.83 9.44 -6.94
C THR A 580 -29.53 8.61 -5.68
N THR A 581 -28.41 7.91 -5.68
CA THR A 581 -27.91 7.03 -4.63
C THR A 581 -26.60 7.59 -4.13
N SER A 582 -26.42 7.59 -2.83
CA SER A 582 -25.18 7.98 -2.15
C SER A 582 -24.65 6.74 -1.45
N VAL A 583 -23.39 6.40 -1.73
CA VAL A 583 -22.70 5.22 -1.18
C VAL A 583 -21.40 5.70 -0.55
N ARG A 584 -21.19 5.38 0.73
CA ARG A 584 -19.92 5.65 1.42
C ARG A 584 -18.78 4.93 0.70
N ALA A 585 -17.66 5.59 0.59
CA ALA A 585 -16.48 5.05 -0.07
C ALA A 585 -15.24 5.58 0.62
N LEU A 586 -14.26 4.70 0.85
CA LEU A 586 -12.91 5.12 1.16
C LEU A 586 -12.36 5.84 -0.06
N LEU A 587 -11.96 7.10 0.13
CA LEU A 587 -11.25 7.88 -0.86
C LEU A 587 -9.77 7.93 -0.45
N SER A 588 -8.93 7.24 -1.19
CA SER A 588 -7.49 7.20 -0.96
C SER A 588 -6.81 8.34 -1.72
N PRO A 589 -5.87 9.09 -1.13
CA PRO A 589 -5.23 10.20 -1.82
C PRO A 589 -4.11 9.70 -2.75
N ASP A 590 -4.23 9.93 -4.06
CA ASP A 590 -3.23 9.46 -5.05
C ASP A 590 -2.09 10.47 -5.26
N THR A 591 -2.36 11.76 -5.07
CA THR A 591 -1.39 12.82 -5.37
C THR A 591 -1.14 13.72 -4.17
N TYR A 592 0.13 13.95 -3.84
CA TYR A 592 0.54 14.95 -2.86
C TYR A 592 0.48 16.37 -3.47
N ASP A 593 -0.72 16.88 -3.73
CA ASP A 593 -0.97 18.25 -4.20
C ASP A 593 -2.21 18.86 -3.54
N ALA A 594 -2.00 19.78 -2.60
CA ALA A 594 -3.08 20.44 -1.87
C ALA A 594 -3.93 21.39 -2.74
N GLU A 595 -3.45 21.80 -3.91
CA GLU A 595 -4.20 22.68 -4.80
C GLU A 595 -5.11 21.92 -5.78
N SER A 596 -4.75 20.69 -6.14
CA SER A 596 -5.47 19.87 -7.12
C SER A 596 -5.35 18.36 -6.83
N PRO A 597 -5.83 17.87 -5.66
CA PRO A 597 -5.68 16.48 -5.30
C PRO A 597 -6.52 15.56 -6.18
N THR A 598 -5.94 14.42 -6.54
CA THR A 598 -6.65 13.25 -7.06
C THR A 598 -6.89 12.26 -5.91
N TYR A 599 -8.10 11.70 -5.86
CA TYR A 599 -8.47 10.61 -4.95
C TYR A 599 -9.00 9.41 -5.71
N SER A 600 -8.76 8.22 -5.20
CA SER A 600 -9.23 6.97 -5.79
C SER A 600 -10.15 6.19 -4.86
N THR A 601 -11.00 5.34 -5.43
CA THR A 601 -11.73 4.32 -4.68
C THR A 601 -11.74 3.00 -5.44
N ASN A 602 -11.69 1.90 -4.70
CA ASN A 602 -11.70 0.56 -5.26
C ASN A 602 -13.10 -0.07 -5.23
N GLY A 603 -13.37 -0.93 -6.19
CA GLY A 603 -14.66 -1.56 -6.33
C GLY A 603 -14.73 -2.65 -7.38
N ILE A 604 -15.96 -3.14 -7.59
CA ILE A 604 -16.29 -4.09 -8.64
C ILE A 604 -17.14 -3.38 -9.68
N PHE A 605 -16.56 -3.20 -10.86
CA PHE A 605 -17.29 -2.73 -12.04
C PHE A 605 -18.09 -3.88 -12.63
N THR A 606 -19.38 -3.65 -12.90
CA THR A 606 -20.28 -4.63 -13.52
C THR A 606 -20.86 -4.06 -14.81
N PHE A 607 -20.52 -4.67 -15.95
CA PHE A 607 -21.02 -4.29 -17.26
C PHE A 607 -22.51 -4.64 -17.38
N ALA A 608 -23.34 -3.68 -17.79
CA ALA A 608 -24.79 -3.85 -17.91
C ALA A 608 -25.21 -4.84 -18.99
N ASP A 609 -24.44 -4.88 -20.09
CA ASP A 609 -24.78 -5.65 -21.29
C ASP A 609 -24.43 -7.15 -21.13
N SER A 610 -23.28 -7.46 -20.53
CA SER A 610 -22.79 -8.83 -20.33
C SER A 610 -23.09 -9.38 -18.93
N GLY A 611 -23.14 -8.52 -17.90
CA GLY A 611 -23.17 -8.91 -16.49
C GLY A 611 -21.82 -9.36 -15.94
N GLU A 612 -20.76 -9.18 -16.72
CA GLU A 612 -19.38 -9.43 -16.33
C GLU A 612 -18.92 -8.46 -15.24
N GLN A 613 -18.02 -8.94 -14.39
CA GLN A 613 -17.48 -8.20 -13.26
C GLN A 613 -15.96 -8.10 -13.36
N ARG A 614 -15.43 -6.92 -13.05
CA ARG A 614 -13.99 -6.65 -12.99
C ARG A 614 -13.68 -5.87 -11.73
N TYR A 615 -12.52 -6.16 -11.14
CA TYR A 615 -11.94 -5.24 -10.17
C TYR A 615 -11.63 -3.92 -10.88
N ALA A 616 -11.98 -2.80 -10.25
CA ALA A 616 -11.81 -1.49 -10.83
C ALA A 616 -11.57 -0.40 -9.79
N THR A 617 -10.83 0.62 -10.21
CA THR A 617 -10.52 1.82 -9.43
C THR A 617 -11.12 3.04 -10.13
N LEU A 618 -11.82 3.89 -9.38
CA LEU A 618 -12.39 5.16 -9.85
C LEU A 618 -11.52 6.29 -9.33
N TYR A 619 -11.12 7.22 -10.20
CA TYR A 619 -10.35 8.41 -9.84
C TYR A 619 -11.22 9.66 -9.89
N PHE A 620 -11.04 10.53 -8.90
CA PHE A 620 -11.79 11.76 -8.72
C PHE A 620 -10.85 12.95 -8.58
N ARG A 621 -11.19 14.06 -9.24
CA ARG A 621 -10.54 15.36 -9.05
C ARG A 621 -11.58 16.45 -8.91
N ASP A 622 -11.32 17.41 -8.02
CA ASP A 622 -12.27 18.47 -7.68
C ASP A 622 -13.66 17.93 -7.27
N GLY A 623 -13.71 16.68 -6.78
CA GLY A 623 -14.92 15.95 -6.43
C GLY A 623 -15.73 15.40 -7.61
N GLU A 624 -15.23 15.44 -8.84
CA GLU A 624 -15.87 14.84 -10.02
C GLU A 624 -15.11 13.60 -10.49
N LEU A 625 -15.82 12.55 -10.91
CA LEU A 625 -15.19 11.36 -11.49
C LEU A 625 -14.47 11.72 -12.79
N THR A 626 -13.18 11.42 -12.86
CA THR A 626 -12.35 11.66 -14.05
C THR A 626 -12.13 10.38 -14.83
N GLU A 627 -11.78 9.28 -14.15
CA GLU A 627 -11.31 8.05 -14.80
C GLU A 627 -11.82 6.80 -14.07
N VAL A 628 -11.93 5.69 -14.81
CA VAL A 628 -12.25 4.37 -14.28
C VAL A 628 -11.25 3.40 -14.88
N PHE A 629 -10.49 2.68 -14.07
CA PHE A 629 -9.56 1.64 -14.54
C PHE A 629 -10.04 0.27 -14.09
N GLY A 630 -10.15 -0.67 -15.01
CA GLY A 630 -10.34 -2.08 -14.71
C GLY A 630 -9.04 -2.86 -14.82
N PHE A 631 -8.94 -3.96 -14.09
CA PHE A 631 -7.74 -4.81 -14.04
C PHE A 631 -8.07 -6.24 -14.49
N THR A 632 -7.12 -6.88 -15.18
CA THR A 632 -7.25 -8.28 -15.62
C THR A 632 -7.09 -9.30 -14.49
N GLY A 633 -6.57 -8.86 -13.34
CA GLY A 633 -6.43 -9.63 -12.10
C GLY A 633 -7.74 -9.87 -11.34
N ASP A 634 -7.68 -10.76 -10.34
CA ASP A 634 -8.81 -10.97 -9.41
C ASP A 634 -8.72 -9.97 -8.24
N ALA A 635 -9.87 -9.66 -7.61
CA ALA A 635 -10.00 -8.63 -6.57
C ALA A 635 -9.18 -8.89 -5.29
N ALA A 636 -8.64 -10.11 -5.13
CA ALA A 636 -7.85 -10.50 -3.97
C ALA A 636 -6.33 -10.31 -4.15
N THR A 637 -5.87 -10.07 -5.37
CA THR A 637 -4.42 -9.94 -5.65
C THR A 637 -4.03 -8.60 -6.21
N SER A 638 -5.00 -7.77 -6.67
CA SER A 638 -4.78 -6.50 -7.38
C SER A 638 -3.88 -6.55 -8.63
N GLY A 639 -3.13 -7.64 -8.83
CA GLY A 639 -2.18 -7.80 -9.91
C GLY A 639 -2.88 -8.13 -11.23
N GLY A 640 -2.71 -7.25 -12.20
CA GLY A 640 -3.18 -7.43 -13.57
C GLY A 640 -2.85 -6.19 -14.39
N SER A 641 -2.91 -6.32 -15.71
CA SER A 641 -2.67 -5.20 -16.60
C SER A 641 -3.84 -4.21 -16.50
N PRO A 642 -3.59 -2.94 -16.09
CA PRO A 642 -4.63 -1.93 -15.95
C PRO A 642 -5.15 -1.48 -17.33
N ARG A 643 -6.43 -1.10 -17.38
CA ARG A 643 -7.02 -0.46 -18.55
C ARG A 643 -8.16 0.49 -18.19
N GLU A 644 -8.19 1.65 -18.82
CA GLU A 644 -9.31 2.57 -18.69
C GLU A 644 -10.62 1.92 -19.21
N ILE A 645 -11.62 1.84 -18.35
CA ILE A 645 -13.01 1.49 -18.66
C ILE A 645 -13.77 2.78 -18.92
N THR A 646 -14.53 2.78 -20.00
CA THR A 646 -15.54 3.80 -20.28
C THR A 646 -16.91 3.33 -19.76
N PRO A 647 -17.48 3.96 -18.70
CA PRO A 647 -18.75 3.52 -18.14
C PRO A 647 -19.96 3.92 -19.01
N LYS A 648 -20.92 3.01 -19.19
CA LYS A 648 -22.17 3.24 -19.93
C LYS A 648 -23.37 3.40 -18.98
N PRO A 649 -24.43 4.12 -19.37
CA PRO A 649 -25.65 4.19 -18.57
C PRO A 649 -26.25 2.81 -18.29
N GLY A 650 -26.35 2.45 -17.02
CA GLY A 650 -26.81 1.14 -16.54
C GLY A 650 -25.68 0.22 -16.06
N ASP A 651 -24.42 0.52 -16.39
CA ASP A 651 -23.28 -0.13 -15.74
C ASP A 651 -23.32 0.18 -14.26
N GLN A 652 -22.74 -0.70 -13.45
CA GLN A 652 -22.77 -0.58 -12.00
C GLN A 652 -21.35 -0.59 -11.45
N PHE A 653 -21.16 0.16 -10.38
CA PHE A 653 -19.95 0.09 -9.58
C PHE A 653 -20.34 -0.24 -8.15
N THR A 654 -19.90 -1.39 -7.67
CA THR A 654 -20.05 -1.76 -6.26
C THR A 654 -18.78 -1.36 -5.54
N VAL A 655 -18.88 -0.34 -4.68
CA VAL A 655 -17.76 0.12 -3.86
C VAL A 655 -17.32 -1.03 -2.96
N LEU A 656 -16.01 -1.24 -2.83
CA LEU A 656 -15.47 -2.15 -1.82
C LEU A 656 -15.30 -1.39 -0.50
N GLU A 657 -15.91 -1.90 0.56
CA GLU A 657 -15.62 -1.46 1.93
C GLU A 657 -14.35 -2.17 2.39
N GLU A 658 -13.37 -1.39 2.84
CA GLU A 658 -12.05 -1.87 3.24
C GLU A 658 -11.78 -1.54 4.71
N GLY A 659 -10.97 -2.37 5.36
CA GLY A 659 -10.48 -2.11 6.70
C GLY A 659 -10.04 -3.37 7.43
N TYR A 660 -10.26 -3.43 8.74
CA TYR A 660 -9.64 -4.43 9.62
C TYR A 660 -10.69 -5.32 10.28
N THR A 661 -10.36 -6.60 10.45
CA THR A 661 -11.13 -7.50 11.29
C THR A 661 -10.68 -7.32 12.74
N LEU A 662 -11.65 -7.24 13.66
CA LEU A 662 -11.44 -7.10 15.09
C LEU A 662 -11.56 -8.44 15.83
N SER A 663 -11.73 -9.53 15.07
CA SER A 663 -11.96 -10.87 15.59
C SER A 663 -10.64 -11.62 15.71
N ASP A 664 -10.32 -12.09 16.92
CA ASP A 664 -9.15 -12.96 17.16
C ASP A 664 -9.21 -14.31 16.39
N GLU A 665 -10.39 -14.67 15.85
CA GLU A 665 -10.61 -15.89 15.07
C GLU A 665 -10.49 -15.69 13.55
N ALA A 666 -10.24 -14.46 13.07
CA ALA A 666 -10.17 -14.15 11.64
C ALA A 666 -8.94 -14.79 10.97
N GLU A 667 -9.11 -15.22 9.70
CA GLU A 667 -8.01 -15.77 8.90
C GLU A 667 -7.06 -14.66 8.37
N SER A 668 -7.51 -13.40 8.37
CA SER A 668 -6.78 -12.20 7.89
C SER A 668 -7.13 -10.98 8.75
N GLU A 669 -6.13 -10.14 9.03
CA GLU A 669 -6.28 -8.89 9.81
C GLU A 669 -6.98 -7.79 9.01
N THR A 670 -6.86 -7.80 7.68
CA THR A 670 -7.58 -6.89 6.77
C THR A 670 -8.73 -7.61 6.06
N PHE A 671 -9.75 -6.84 5.68
CA PHE A 671 -10.83 -7.31 4.81
C PHE A 671 -11.12 -6.30 3.70
N SER A 672 -11.64 -6.85 2.60
CA SER A 672 -12.31 -6.10 1.55
C SER A 672 -13.63 -6.81 1.24
N ARG A 673 -14.73 -6.07 1.14
CA ARG A 673 -16.06 -6.64 0.87
C ARG A 673 -16.93 -5.71 0.03
N GLU A 674 -17.87 -6.29 -0.70
CA GLU A 674 -18.86 -5.51 -1.45
C GLU A 674 -19.74 -4.65 -0.53
N GLY A 675 -19.66 -3.34 -0.72
CA GLY A 675 -20.49 -2.32 -0.09
C GLY A 675 -21.72 -1.96 -0.92
N GLY A 676 -22.00 -0.66 -1.04
CA GLY A 676 -23.12 -0.17 -1.84
C GLY A 676 -22.82 -0.17 -3.34
N THR A 677 -23.87 -0.33 -4.14
CA THR A 677 -23.78 -0.27 -5.61
C THR A 677 -24.35 1.04 -6.14
N LEU A 678 -23.55 1.74 -6.94
CA LEU A 678 -23.94 2.90 -7.73
C LEU A 678 -24.25 2.47 -9.15
N THR A 679 -25.15 3.20 -9.82
CA THR A 679 -25.48 2.93 -11.23
C THR A 679 -25.10 4.12 -12.10
N PHE A 680 -24.22 3.88 -13.07
CA PHE A 680 -23.83 4.90 -14.03
C PHE A 680 -25.05 5.43 -14.79
N SER A 681 -25.14 6.76 -14.87
CA SER A 681 -26.22 7.47 -15.54
C SER A 681 -25.66 8.35 -16.66
N GLN A 682 -26.39 9.39 -17.09
CA GLN A 682 -25.82 10.40 -18.00
C GLN A 682 -25.03 11.48 -17.26
N GLU A 683 -25.24 11.60 -15.95
CA GLU A 683 -24.44 12.49 -15.10
C GLU A 683 -23.32 11.65 -14.46
N PRO A 684 -22.08 12.17 -14.41
CA PRO A 684 -20.96 11.47 -13.80
C PRO A 684 -21.18 11.32 -12.29
N PHE A 685 -20.47 10.36 -11.70
CA PHE A 685 -20.40 10.28 -10.25
C PHE A 685 -19.65 11.50 -9.71
N PHE A 686 -20.03 11.92 -8.50
CA PHE A 686 -19.33 12.98 -7.79
C PHE A 686 -19.17 12.59 -6.32
N VAL A 687 -18.09 13.07 -5.72
CA VAL A 687 -17.83 12.97 -4.30
C VAL A 687 -18.69 14.01 -3.58
N GLU A 688 -19.35 13.58 -2.51
CA GLU A 688 -20.00 14.48 -1.56
C GLU A 688 -19.53 14.19 -0.14
N GLU A 689 -19.41 15.26 0.62
CA GLU A 689 -19.20 15.22 2.06
C GLU A 689 -20.55 14.98 2.75
N ILE A 690 -20.65 13.92 3.55
CA ILE A 690 -21.85 13.56 4.29
C ILE A 690 -21.56 13.51 5.79
N PRO A 691 -22.54 13.79 6.67
CA PRO A 691 -22.34 13.65 8.10
C PRO A 691 -21.93 12.23 8.48
N ALA A 692 -20.89 12.11 9.29
CA ALA A 692 -20.45 10.84 9.85
C ALA A 692 -21.62 10.19 10.62
N PRO A 693 -21.99 8.93 10.34
CA PRO A 693 -22.98 8.20 11.12
C PRO A 693 -22.70 8.25 12.62
N ALA A 694 -23.74 8.27 13.45
CA ALA A 694 -23.53 8.11 14.88
C ALA A 694 -22.95 6.71 15.16
N GLY A 695 -22.00 6.62 16.09
CA GLY A 695 -21.29 5.37 16.37
C GLY A 695 -19.86 5.60 16.83
N SER A 696 -19.14 4.50 17.09
CA SER A 696 -17.75 4.52 17.53
C SER A 696 -16.80 4.62 16.33
N TYR A 697 -15.81 5.49 16.45
CA TYR A 697 -14.77 5.75 15.49
C TYR A 697 -13.41 5.58 16.13
N ILE A 698 -12.42 5.26 15.30
CA ILE A 698 -11.00 5.35 15.59
C ILE A 698 -10.44 6.46 14.71
N LEU A 699 -9.83 7.46 15.31
CA LEU A 699 -9.13 8.51 14.56
C LEU A 699 -7.63 8.38 14.78
N GLY A 700 -6.82 8.72 13.80
CA GLY A 700 -5.38 8.64 13.95
C GLY A 700 -4.55 9.17 12.80
N PHE A 701 -3.27 8.79 12.83
CA PHE A 701 -2.31 9.10 11.80
C PHE A 701 -1.51 7.86 11.42
N ILE A 702 -1.13 7.79 10.14
CA ILE A 702 -0.20 6.83 9.57
C ILE A 702 1.00 7.65 9.08
N ALA A 703 2.21 7.36 9.57
CA ALA A 703 3.44 7.93 9.05
C ALA A 703 4.14 6.89 8.19
N GLU A 704 4.39 7.21 6.93
CA GLU A 704 5.06 6.35 5.96
C GLU A 704 6.49 6.82 5.75
N ASP A 705 7.43 5.88 5.71
CA ASP A 705 8.82 6.15 5.42
C ASP A 705 9.14 6.09 3.91
N VAL A 706 10.33 6.53 3.53
CA VAL A 706 10.75 6.58 2.10
C VAL A 706 10.96 5.21 1.44
N ASP A 707 10.69 4.11 2.13
CA ASP A 707 10.64 2.75 1.59
C ASP A 707 9.21 2.16 1.58
N GLY A 708 8.21 2.92 2.02
CA GLY A 708 6.80 2.54 2.09
C GLY A 708 6.39 1.85 3.40
N GLN A 709 7.26 1.81 4.42
CA GLN A 709 6.93 1.21 5.72
C GLN A 709 6.16 2.20 6.59
N THR A 710 5.11 1.74 7.28
CA THR A 710 4.23 2.60 8.06
C THR A 710 4.42 2.45 9.57
N GLN A 711 4.08 3.53 10.29
CA GLN A 711 3.90 3.57 11.74
C GLN A 711 2.59 4.28 12.05
N GLU A 712 1.83 3.75 12.99
CA GLU A 712 0.43 4.16 13.16
C GLU A 712 0.13 4.48 14.63
N GLN A 713 -0.70 5.49 14.87
CA GLN A 713 -1.26 5.79 16.19
C GLN A 713 -2.72 6.20 16.09
N TYR A 714 -3.50 5.69 17.03
CA TYR A 714 -4.95 5.73 16.99
C TYR A 714 -5.55 6.04 18.36
N GLU A 715 -6.71 6.71 18.37
CA GLU A 715 -7.51 6.96 19.57
C GLU A 715 -9.01 6.83 19.25
N GLY A 716 -9.78 6.38 20.24
CA GLY A 716 -11.21 6.18 20.12
C GLY A 716 -12.02 7.47 20.28
N LEU A 717 -13.10 7.60 19.52
CA LEU A 717 -14.03 8.72 19.56
C LEU A 717 -15.47 8.23 19.32
N PHE A 718 -16.45 8.84 20.00
CA PHE A 718 -17.86 8.63 19.68
C PHE A 718 -18.48 9.80 18.92
N VAL A 719 -19.19 9.53 17.82
CA VAL A 719 -19.98 10.54 17.11
C VAL A 719 -21.43 10.49 17.58
N GLU A 720 -21.90 11.58 18.18
CA GLU A 720 -23.28 11.80 18.63
C GLU A 720 -23.99 12.80 17.72
N ASN A 721 -24.99 12.34 16.99
CA ASN A 721 -25.82 13.20 16.14
C ASN A 721 -27.18 13.49 16.79
N GLU A 722 -27.22 14.42 17.76
CA GLU A 722 -28.47 14.83 18.44
C GLU A 722 -29.57 15.37 17.48
N ASP A 723 -29.20 15.77 16.25
CA ASP A 723 -30.13 16.32 15.24
C ASP A 723 -30.29 15.45 13.97
N ALA A 724 -29.65 14.28 13.86
CA ALA A 724 -29.80 13.38 12.71
C ALA A 724 -30.53 12.09 13.10
N SER A 725 -31.81 12.04 12.73
CA SER A 725 -32.67 10.85 12.74
C SER A 725 -32.11 9.72 11.85
N ALA A 726 -31.06 9.03 12.29
CA ALA A 726 -30.47 7.91 11.53
C ALA A 726 -31.14 6.56 11.86
N VAL A 727 -31.79 6.42 13.03
CA VAL A 727 -32.65 5.26 13.34
C VAL A 727 -34.06 5.77 13.64
N ASP A 728 -34.97 5.60 12.67
CA ASP A 728 -36.37 6.03 12.79
C ASP A 728 -37.04 5.35 14.00
N GLY A 729 -37.50 6.14 14.98
CA GLY A 729 -38.14 5.64 16.21
C GLY A 729 -37.24 5.51 17.45
N PHE A 730 -36.02 6.05 17.44
CA PHE A 730 -35.11 6.07 18.60
C PHE A 730 -34.63 7.50 18.94
N THR A 731 -34.22 7.72 20.18
CA THR A 731 -33.74 8.98 20.75
C THR A 731 -32.38 8.74 21.43
N ALA A 732 -31.41 9.63 21.20
CA ALA A 732 -30.11 9.57 21.86
C ALA A 732 -30.19 9.96 23.33
N TYR A 733 -29.37 9.33 24.16
CA TYR A 733 -29.21 9.64 25.57
C TYR A 733 -27.76 9.41 26.00
N ALA A 734 -27.11 10.47 26.48
CA ALA A 734 -25.80 10.42 27.11
C ALA A 734 -25.91 10.72 28.61
N ASN A 735 -25.21 9.93 29.42
CA ASN A 735 -25.03 10.18 30.85
C ASN A 735 -23.53 10.34 31.17
N GLN A 736 -23.08 11.58 31.25
CA GLN A 736 -21.67 11.91 31.51
C GLN A 736 -21.20 11.51 32.92
N ASP A 737 -22.09 11.49 33.91
CA ASP A 737 -21.73 11.14 35.29
C ASP A 737 -21.43 9.64 35.45
N LEU A 738 -22.16 8.80 34.72
CA LEU A 738 -21.94 7.36 34.67
C LEU A 738 -21.02 6.95 33.52
N GLY A 739 -20.75 7.84 32.57
CA GLY A 739 -19.83 7.62 31.47
C GLY A 739 -20.36 6.63 30.43
N PHE A 740 -21.59 6.81 29.95
CA PHE A 740 -22.13 6.02 28.85
C PHE A 740 -23.10 6.83 27.98
N ALA A 741 -23.26 6.42 26.72
CA ALA A 741 -24.25 6.91 25.76
C ALA A 741 -24.99 5.73 25.13
N LEU A 742 -26.23 5.95 24.71
CA LEU A 742 -26.99 4.98 23.91
C LEU A 742 -28.14 5.60 23.14
N LEU A 743 -28.69 4.86 22.17
CA LEU A 743 -30.01 5.14 21.59
C LEU A 743 -31.10 4.32 22.29
N TYR A 744 -32.21 4.94 22.69
CA TYR A 744 -33.37 4.26 23.27
C TYR A 744 -34.65 4.56 22.48
N PRO A 745 -35.68 3.68 22.48
CA PRO A 745 -36.87 3.90 21.66
C PRO A 745 -37.61 5.20 22.02
N ASP A 746 -38.00 5.99 21.01
CA ASP A 746 -38.69 7.27 21.19
C ASP A 746 -40.09 7.12 21.83
N THR A 747 -40.65 5.91 21.77
CA THR A 747 -41.92 5.53 22.38
C THR A 747 -41.81 5.24 23.88
N TRP A 748 -40.59 5.08 24.39
CA TRP A 748 -40.34 4.87 25.81
C TRP A 748 -40.36 6.19 26.58
N LEU A 749 -40.46 6.09 27.90
CA LEU A 749 -40.48 7.26 28.77
C LEU A 749 -39.09 7.90 28.84
N GLU A 750 -39.04 9.19 29.23
CA GLU A 750 -37.76 9.84 29.54
C GLU A 750 -37.01 9.02 30.62
N PRO A 751 -35.69 8.78 30.45
CA PRO A 751 -34.93 7.93 31.37
C PRO A 751 -34.92 8.49 32.81
N GLU A 752 -35.04 7.61 33.80
CA GLU A 752 -35.00 7.97 35.21
C GLU A 752 -33.62 7.63 35.82
N GLU A 753 -32.93 8.65 36.32
CA GLU A 753 -31.64 8.50 37.02
C GLU A 753 -31.82 8.24 38.52
N ASN A 754 -31.03 7.30 39.06
CA ASN A 754 -30.95 7.02 40.48
C ASN A 754 -29.53 7.21 41.02
N THR A 755 -29.33 8.38 41.62
CA THR A 755 -28.05 8.77 42.24
C THR A 755 -27.64 7.93 43.46
N GLU A 756 -28.54 7.18 44.12
CA GLU A 756 -28.17 6.35 45.28
C GLU A 756 -27.42 5.08 44.87
N ASN A 757 -27.72 4.54 43.68
CA ASN A 757 -27.16 3.29 43.18
C ASN A 757 -26.39 3.46 41.85
N ALA A 758 -26.13 4.70 41.42
CA ALA A 758 -25.41 5.00 40.18
C ALA A 758 -26.01 4.26 38.95
N SER A 759 -27.33 4.40 38.76
CA SER A 759 -28.06 3.70 37.70
C SER A 759 -28.98 4.61 36.90
N VAL A 760 -29.25 4.24 35.66
CA VAL A 760 -30.28 4.84 34.79
C VAL A 760 -31.26 3.75 34.38
N SER A 761 -32.55 4.07 34.44
CA SER A 761 -33.64 3.16 34.07
C SER A 761 -34.46 3.70 32.90
N PHE A 762 -34.74 2.81 31.96
CA PHE A 762 -35.52 3.05 30.75
C PHE A 762 -36.74 2.12 30.80
N ALA A 763 -37.93 2.61 30.48
CA ALA A 763 -39.13 1.80 30.49
C ALA A 763 -40.16 2.28 29.46
N ASN A 764 -40.91 1.33 28.90
CA ASN A 764 -42.06 1.67 28.10
C ASN A 764 -43.25 2.12 28.96
N ALA A 765 -44.25 2.75 28.34
CA ALA A 765 -45.33 3.44 29.07
C ALA A 765 -46.23 2.55 29.96
N ASP A 766 -46.17 1.22 29.81
CA ASP A 766 -46.95 0.26 30.61
C ASP A 766 -46.10 -0.70 31.45
N ASP A 767 -44.80 -0.43 31.60
CA ASP A 767 -43.81 -1.23 32.34
C ASP A 767 -43.75 -2.70 31.90
N SER A 768 -44.13 -2.99 30.65
CA SER A 768 -44.06 -4.34 30.09
C SER A 768 -42.69 -4.67 29.48
N ALA A 769 -41.83 -3.67 29.28
CA ALA A 769 -40.42 -3.80 28.92
C ALA A 769 -39.61 -2.67 29.58
N TYR A 770 -38.44 -3.01 30.11
CA TYR A 770 -37.53 -2.05 30.75
C TYR A 770 -36.07 -2.46 30.63
N ALA A 771 -35.18 -1.47 30.66
CA ALA A 771 -33.73 -1.62 30.73
C ALA A 771 -33.20 -0.87 31.96
N ILE A 772 -32.23 -1.44 32.66
CA ILE A 772 -31.54 -0.76 33.76
C ILE A 772 -30.04 -0.89 33.53
N ILE A 773 -29.37 0.24 33.46
CA ILE A 773 -27.92 0.34 33.32
C ILE A 773 -27.36 0.85 34.62
N TYR A 774 -26.34 0.20 35.14
CA TYR A 774 -25.66 0.63 36.36
C TYR A 774 -24.17 0.29 36.32
N LYS A 775 -23.40 1.09 37.04
CA LYS A 775 -21.94 1.01 37.09
C LYS A 775 -21.48 0.36 38.38
N GLU A 776 -20.64 -0.65 38.26
CA GLU A 776 -20.04 -1.47 39.30
C GLU A 776 -18.51 -1.40 39.22
N SER A 777 -17.82 -2.00 40.18
CA SER A 777 -16.36 -1.95 40.32
C SER A 777 -15.86 -3.26 40.94
N TYR A 778 -14.90 -3.89 40.29
CA TYR A 778 -14.28 -5.18 40.66
C TYR A 778 -12.74 -5.09 40.62
N PRO A 779 -12.11 -4.19 41.41
CA PRO A 779 -10.66 -3.94 41.37
C PRO A 779 -9.80 -5.17 41.70
N ASP A 780 -10.35 -6.12 42.45
CA ASP A 780 -9.65 -7.35 42.84
C ASP A 780 -9.77 -8.47 41.78
N ALA A 781 -10.39 -8.20 40.62
CA ALA A 781 -10.53 -9.15 39.54
C ALA A 781 -9.22 -9.40 38.78
N ALA A 782 -9.09 -10.59 38.20
CA ALA A 782 -7.96 -10.93 37.33
C ALA A 782 -8.22 -10.38 35.91
N GLY A 783 -8.09 -9.06 35.76
CA GLY A 783 -8.36 -8.34 34.52
C GLY A 783 -9.85 -8.14 34.23
N THR A 784 -10.14 -7.51 33.10
CA THR A 784 -11.49 -7.15 32.62
C THR A 784 -12.39 -8.38 32.44
N GLN A 785 -11.85 -9.47 31.89
CA GLN A 785 -12.59 -10.73 31.76
C GLN A 785 -12.99 -11.33 33.13
N GLY A 786 -12.06 -11.31 34.09
CA GLY A 786 -12.35 -11.77 35.45
C GLY A 786 -13.36 -10.89 36.19
N ALA A 787 -13.44 -9.61 35.83
CA ALA A 787 -14.43 -8.68 36.34
C ALA A 787 -15.80 -8.92 35.70
N ASN A 788 -15.87 -9.15 34.38
CA ASN A 788 -17.09 -9.57 33.68
C ASN A 788 -17.68 -10.85 34.30
N GLU A 789 -16.87 -11.87 34.58
CA GLU A 789 -17.35 -13.10 35.24
C GLU A 789 -17.94 -12.84 36.63
N GLN A 790 -17.30 -11.96 37.42
CA GLN A 790 -17.80 -11.59 38.74
C GLN A 790 -19.06 -10.74 38.67
N ALA A 791 -19.19 -9.88 37.66
CA ALA A 791 -20.36 -9.05 37.42
C ALA A 791 -21.58 -9.89 37.03
N ILE A 792 -21.41 -10.86 36.13
CA ILE A 792 -22.45 -11.86 35.81
C ILE A 792 -22.92 -12.57 37.08
N GLN A 793 -21.97 -13.08 37.89
CA GLN A 793 -22.33 -13.78 39.12
C GLN A 793 -23.05 -12.86 40.13
N SER A 794 -22.65 -11.58 40.21
CA SER A 794 -23.27 -10.58 41.07
C SER A 794 -24.72 -10.29 40.65
N ASN A 795 -24.97 -10.14 39.36
CA ASN A 795 -26.31 -9.98 38.78
C ASN A 795 -27.19 -11.20 39.05
N VAL A 796 -26.66 -12.41 38.83
CA VAL A 796 -27.37 -13.67 39.13
C VAL A 796 -27.73 -13.76 40.61
N ASP A 797 -26.80 -13.42 41.51
CA ASP A 797 -27.03 -13.43 42.95
C ASP A 797 -28.04 -12.37 43.39
N PHE A 798 -28.06 -11.20 42.74
CA PHE A 798 -29.02 -10.13 42.97
C PHE A 798 -30.45 -10.57 42.60
N LEU A 799 -30.64 -11.08 41.39
CA LEU A 799 -31.95 -11.57 40.91
C LEU A 799 -32.49 -12.71 41.80
N ASN A 800 -31.63 -13.60 42.29
CA ASN A 800 -32.01 -14.67 43.22
C ASN A 800 -32.48 -14.16 44.60
N GLN A 801 -32.13 -12.93 44.97
CA GLN A 801 -32.51 -12.31 46.25
C GLN A 801 -33.80 -11.48 46.17
N LEU A 802 -34.30 -11.18 44.97
CA LEU A 802 -35.51 -10.39 44.80
C LEU A 802 -36.76 -11.15 45.27
N GLU A 803 -37.50 -10.54 46.21
CA GLU A 803 -38.77 -11.10 46.70
C GLU A 803 -39.88 -10.93 45.65
N GLY A 804 -40.56 -12.03 45.32
CA GLY A 804 -41.73 -12.02 44.42
C GLY A 804 -41.50 -12.65 43.05
N LEU A 805 -40.27 -13.06 42.74
CA LEU A 805 -39.97 -13.85 41.55
C LEU A 805 -40.22 -15.35 41.82
N GLU A 806 -41.02 -15.97 40.97
CA GLU A 806 -41.30 -17.41 40.94
C GLU A 806 -40.64 -18.04 39.71
N ASN A 807 -40.20 -19.30 39.79
CA ASN A 807 -39.68 -20.06 38.64
C ASN A 807 -38.47 -19.44 37.88
N LEU A 808 -37.63 -18.63 38.53
CA LEU A 808 -36.40 -18.07 37.95
C LEU A 808 -35.45 -19.16 37.39
N GLN A 809 -35.05 -19.05 36.13
CA GLN A 809 -34.13 -19.95 35.43
C GLN A 809 -33.14 -19.15 34.59
N TYR A 810 -31.88 -19.60 34.55
CA TYR A 810 -30.82 -19.06 33.70
C TYR A 810 -30.45 -20.08 32.61
N VAL A 811 -30.05 -19.60 31.44
CA VAL A 811 -29.35 -20.44 30.46
C VAL A 811 -27.94 -20.72 30.98
N SER A 812 -27.46 -21.95 30.84
CA SER A 812 -26.26 -22.43 31.57
C SER A 812 -24.92 -21.98 30.99
N GLU A 813 -24.93 -21.35 29.81
CA GLU A 813 -23.75 -20.88 29.09
C GLU A 813 -23.89 -19.37 28.93
N THR A 814 -22.83 -18.64 29.25
CA THR A 814 -22.69 -17.22 28.92
C THR A 814 -22.23 -17.10 27.47
N THR A 815 -22.68 -16.06 26.80
CA THR A 815 -22.23 -15.74 25.43
C THR A 815 -21.27 -14.56 25.52
N ASP A 816 -20.17 -14.60 24.77
CA ASP A 816 -19.29 -13.44 24.61
C ASP A 816 -19.94 -12.46 23.63
N ILE A 817 -19.86 -11.16 23.95
CA ILE A 817 -20.50 -10.08 23.20
C ILE A 817 -19.64 -8.82 23.30
N ILE A 818 -19.61 -8.00 22.27
CA ILE A 818 -18.99 -6.67 22.32
C ILE A 818 -20.05 -5.64 22.70
N VAL A 819 -19.72 -4.75 23.64
CA VAL A 819 -20.60 -3.65 24.07
C VAL A 819 -19.77 -2.37 24.05
N GLY A 820 -20.12 -1.44 23.17
CA GLY A 820 -19.24 -0.33 22.80
C GLY A 820 -18.00 -0.86 22.10
N ALA A 821 -16.82 -0.53 22.63
CA ALA A 821 -15.51 -1.04 22.19
C ALA A 821 -14.90 -2.11 23.12
N PHE A 822 -15.68 -2.68 24.04
CA PHE A 822 -15.14 -3.53 25.12
C PHE A 822 -15.78 -4.92 25.19
N ASP A 823 -14.95 -5.91 25.51
CA ASP A 823 -15.38 -7.28 25.78
C ASP A 823 -16.45 -7.34 26.87
N GLY A 824 -17.53 -8.02 26.55
CA GLY A 824 -18.66 -8.25 27.41
C GLY A 824 -19.10 -9.71 27.46
N ARG A 825 -20.00 -9.98 28.40
CA ARG A 825 -20.66 -11.28 28.53
C ARG A 825 -22.16 -11.10 28.72
N GLU A 826 -22.92 -12.00 28.14
CA GLU A 826 -24.37 -12.07 28.26
C GLU A 826 -24.81 -13.35 29.01
N VAL A 827 -25.85 -13.24 29.84
CA VAL A 827 -26.60 -14.38 30.37
C VAL A 827 -28.10 -14.18 30.26
N ASP A 828 -28.76 -15.11 29.59
CA ASP A 828 -30.21 -15.18 29.48
C ASP A 828 -30.88 -15.70 30.75
N PHE A 829 -32.06 -15.17 31.06
CA PHE A 829 -32.90 -15.66 32.15
C PHE A 829 -34.41 -15.50 31.90
N THR A 830 -35.20 -16.28 32.64
CA THR A 830 -36.67 -16.24 32.62
C THR A 830 -37.22 -16.35 34.03
N TYR A 831 -38.35 -15.70 34.33
CA TYR A 831 -39.04 -15.79 35.62
C TYR A 831 -40.55 -15.54 35.50
N GLU A 832 -41.30 -15.81 36.57
CA GLU A 832 -42.72 -15.45 36.71
C GLU A 832 -42.90 -14.47 37.88
N GLN A 833 -43.72 -13.43 37.70
CA GLN A 833 -44.07 -12.48 38.76
C GLN A 833 -45.55 -12.12 38.66
N ASP A 834 -46.26 -12.17 39.79
CA ASP A 834 -47.72 -11.91 39.87
C ASP A 834 -48.59 -12.70 38.86
N GLY A 835 -48.10 -13.87 38.42
CA GLY A 835 -48.78 -14.76 37.47
C GLY A 835 -48.55 -14.43 35.98
N GLN A 836 -47.57 -13.57 35.68
CA GLN A 836 -47.11 -13.23 34.34
C GLN A 836 -45.65 -13.68 34.15
N SER A 837 -45.33 -14.21 32.97
CA SER A 837 -43.98 -14.68 32.61
C SER A 837 -43.18 -13.55 31.96
N TYR A 838 -41.89 -13.49 32.31
CA TYR A 838 -40.92 -12.53 31.82
C TYR A 838 -39.67 -13.27 31.35
N SER A 839 -39.05 -12.70 30.32
CA SER A 839 -37.77 -13.15 29.77
C SER A 839 -36.88 -11.93 29.59
N GLY A 840 -35.57 -12.14 29.72
CA GLY A 840 -34.60 -11.07 29.65
C GLY A 840 -33.18 -11.60 29.67
N PHE A 841 -32.24 -10.69 29.59
CA PHE A 841 -30.81 -10.99 29.62
C PHE A 841 -30.07 -9.91 30.39
N VAL A 842 -28.96 -10.33 30.98
CA VAL A 842 -27.98 -9.44 31.60
C VAL A 842 -26.78 -9.41 30.71
N VAL A 843 -26.39 -8.22 30.29
CA VAL A 843 -25.13 -7.97 29.60
C VAL A 843 -24.21 -7.24 30.57
N VAL A 844 -22.96 -7.68 30.65
CA VAL A 844 -21.91 -6.96 31.37
C VAL A 844 -20.77 -6.63 30.43
N THR A 845 -20.13 -5.49 30.62
CA THR A 845 -18.90 -5.13 29.93
C THR A 845 -18.00 -4.36 30.89
N THR A 846 -16.70 -4.62 30.83
CA THR A 846 -15.73 -4.05 31.76
C THR A 846 -14.58 -3.41 31.00
N PRO A 847 -14.64 -2.10 30.74
CA PRO A 847 -13.52 -1.33 30.21
C PRO A 847 -12.25 -1.45 31.05
N THR A 848 -12.39 -1.30 32.36
CA THR A 848 -11.30 -1.49 33.33
C THR A 848 -11.85 -2.15 34.57
N PRO A 849 -11.07 -2.90 35.35
CA PRO A 849 -11.58 -3.57 36.55
C PRO A 849 -12.29 -2.65 37.54
N ASP A 850 -11.98 -1.34 37.54
CA ASP A 850 -12.66 -0.33 38.36
C ASP A 850 -13.99 0.18 37.79
N VAL A 851 -14.26 -0.07 36.52
CA VAL A 851 -15.45 0.36 35.79
C VAL A 851 -16.08 -0.83 35.05
N THR A 852 -17.14 -1.39 35.62
CA THR A 852 -17.96 -2.42 34.97
C THR A 852 -19.38 -1.91 34.77
N TYR A 853 -19.93 -2.03 33.56
CA TYR A 853 -21.34 -1.75 33.30
C TYR A 853 -22.14 -3.04 33.31
N SER A 854 -23.25 -3.02 34.04
CA SER A 854 -24.26 -4.08 34.06
C SER A 854 -25.56 -3.55 33.46
N ILE A 855 -26.02 -4.20 32.38
CA ILE A 855 -27.19 -3.83 31.59
C ILE A 855 -28.23 -4.94 31.73
N LEU A 856 -29.29 -4.65 32.50
CA LEU A 856 -30.38 -5.58 32.75
C LEU A 856 -31.56 -5.26 31.83
N LEU A 857 -31.91 -6.18 30.92
CA LEU A 857 -32.97 -6.00 29.92
C LEU A 857 -34.07 -7.03 30.15
N VAL A 858 -35.32 -6.58 30.37
CA VAL A 858 -36.42 -7.47 30.76
C VAL A 858 -37.72 -7.08 30.09
N ALA A 859 -38.40 -8.07 29.50
CA ALA A 859 -39.72 -7.90 28.93
C ALA A 859 -40.69 -9.00 29.35
N ALA A 860 -41.97 -8.64 29.43
CA ALA A 860 -43.05 -9.63 29.54
C ALA A 860 -43.08 -10.50 28.29
N ASP A 861 -43.30 -11.81 28.43
CA ASP A 861 -43.34 -12.75 27.30
C ASP A 861 -44.38 -12.35 26.22
N SER A 862 -45.42 -11.60 26.60
CA SER A 862 -46.41 -11.07 25.67
C SER A 862 -45.92 -9.92 24.78
N ASN A 863 -44.80 -9.27 25.13
CA ASN A 863 -44.18 -8.16 24.41
C ASN A 863 -42.72 -8.45 23.99
N LEU A 864 -42.22 -9.66 24.26
CA LEU A 864 -40.81 -10.02 24.12
C LEU A 864 -40.27 -9.87 22.68
N GLU A 865 -41.06 -10.20 21.66
CA GLU A 865 -40.63 -10.11 20.26
C GLU A 865 -40.28 -8.67 19.85
N THR A 866 -41.13 -7.71 20.23
CA THR A 866 -40.86 -6.28 20.00
C THR A 866 -39.72 -5.79 20.87
N ALA A 867 -39.73 -6.14 22.16
CA ALA A 867 -38.76 -5.64 23.13
C ALA A 867 -37.33 -6.15 22.86
N ILE A 868 -37.14 -7.38 22.38
CA ILE A 868 -35.82 -7.89 21.99
C ILE A 868 -35.24 -7.04 20.86
N THR A 869 -36.05 -6.64 19.88
CA THR A 869 -35.57 -5.77 18.79
C THR A 869 -35.12 -4.43 19.35
N GLU A 870 -35.91 -3.83 20.25
CA GLU A 870 -35.58 -2.56 20.91
C GLU A 870 -34.33 -2.68 21.81
N PHE A 871 -34.20 -3.76 22.59
CA PHE A 871 -33.06 -4.03 23.47
C PHE A 871 -31.77 -4.24 22.70
N ASN A 872 -31.82 -5.00 21.59
CA ASN A 872 -30.65 -5.21 20.76
C ASN A 872 -30.19 -3.88 20.17
N THR A 873 -31.09 -3.07 19.62
CA THR A 873 -30.72 -1.73 19.13
C THR A 873 -30.14 -0.83 20.23
N MET A 874 -30.64 -0.92 21.47
CA MET A 874 -30.05 -0.20 22.60
C MET A 874 -28.62 -0.65 22.90
N LEU A 875 -28.35 -1.97 22.88
CA LEU A 875 -27.02 -2.53 23.12
C LEU A 875 -26.04 -2.25 21.98
N GLU A 876 -26.50 -2.36 20.73
CA GLU A 876 -25.73 -2.04 19.51
C GLU A 876 -25.22 -0.60 19.50
N ASN A 877 -25.97 0.30 20.13
CA ASN A 877 -25.63 1.72 20.24
C ASN A 877 -25.14 2.10 21.64
N PHE A 878 -24.94 1.13 22.54
CA PHE A 878 -24.44 1.39 23.88
C PHE A 878 -22.94 1.64 23.80
N ASP A 879 -22.51 2.84 24.14
CA ASP A 879 -21.12 3.21 24.21
C ASP A 879 -20.76 3.75 25.59
N ILE A 880 -19.48 3.64 25.95
CA ILE A 880 -18.95 4.00 27.25
C ILE A 880 -18.14 5.29 27.10
N LEU A 881 -18.76 6.39 27.53
CA LEU A 881 -18.16 7.73 27.59
C LEU A 881 -17.19 7.82 28.76
N ILE A 882 -16.06 7.12 28.71
CA ILE A 882 -15.00 7.33 29.70
C ILE A 882 -14.32 8.65 29.35
N SER A 883 -14.43 9.64 30.25
CA SER A 883 -13.67 10.90 30.19
C SER A 883 -12.17 10.61 30.27
N GLY A 884 -11.56 10.40 29.13
CA GLY A 884 -10.27 9.77 28.93
C GLY A 884 -10.31 8.35 29.45
N VAL A 885 -9.40 7.52 28.97
CA VAL A 885 -8.73 6.64 29.92
C VAL A 885 -8.36 7.53 31.11
N SER A 886 -8.99 7.29 32.26
CA SER A 886 -8.63 8.06 33.44
C SER A 886 -7.12 7.89 33.59
N LYS A 887 -6.40 9.01 33.69
CA LYS A 887 -4.96 9.08 34.01
C LYS A 887 -4.60 8.39 35.35
N GLU A 888 -5.50 7.60 35.92
CA GLU A 888 -5.31 6.79 37.10
C GLU A 888 -5.06 5.30 36.76
N GLU A 889 -5.26 4.85 35.52
CA GLU A 889 -4.90 3.48 35.06
C GLU A 889 -3.86 3.42 33.93
N ILE A 890 -3.62 4.52 33.19
CA ILE A 890 -2.31 4.75 32.58
C ILE A 890 -1.43 5.21 33.72
N GLY A 891 -0.59 4.33 34.24
CA GLY A 891 0.37 4.71 35.28
C GLY A 891 1.03 6.01 34.86
N ALA A 892 0.99 7.03 35.72
CA ALA A 892 1.37 8.40 35.38
C ALA A 892 2.60 8.42 34.46
N ALA A 893 2.59 9.23 33.39
CA ALA A 893 3.80 9.41 32.62
C ALA A 893 4.95 9.83 33.56
N PRO A 894 6.19 9.38 33.32
CA PRO A 894 7.29 9.88 34.11
C PRO A 894 7.31 11.42 34.02
N PRO A 895 7.54 12.13 35.14
CA PRO A 895 7.67 13.59 35.11
C PRO A 895 8.79 14.01 34.17
N ASP A 896 8.67 15.16 33.50
CA ASP A 896 9.74 15.70 32.66
C ASP A 896 11.05 15.87 33.46
N PHE A 897 12.19 15.82 32.78
CA PHE A 897 13.45 16.18 33.41
C PHE A 897 13.55 17.70 33.65
N ALA A 898 13.77 18.12 34.89
CA ALA A 898 14.01 19.54 35.24
C ALA A 898 15.41 20.03 34.80
N ASP A 899 16.39 19.15 35.02
CA ASP A 899 17.80 19.27 34.65
C ASP A 899 18.27 17.83 34.39
N SER A 900 18.83 17.54 33.21
CA SER A 900 19.33 16.21 32.84
C SER A 900 20.74 16.26 32.24
N ALA A 901 21.42 15.12 32.34
CA ALA A 901 22.57 14.77 31.53
C ALA A 901 22.20 13.50 30.76
N VAL A 902 22.36 13.54 29.44
CA VAL A 902 22.12 12.42 28.53
C VAL A 902 23.47 11.87 28.11
N ASP A 903 23.57 10.55 28.10
CA ASP A 903 24.60 9.78 27.44
C ASP A 903 23.92 8.97 26.33
N ASP A 904 23.95 9.51 25.12
CA ASP A 904 23.39 8.93 23.89
C ASP A 904 24.34 7.87 23.29
N PHE A 905 25.38 7.48 24.02
CA PHE A 905 26.42 6.57 23.56
C PHE A 905 26.93 6.89 22.15
N THR A 906 27.09 8.18 21.82
CA THR A 906 27.87 8.64 20.65
C THR A 906 29.34 8.93 21.00
N ASP A 907 29.66 9.14 22.29
CA ASP A 907 31.03 9.35 22.79
C ASP A 907 31.51 8.12 23.59
N PRO A 908 32.47 7.31 23.11
CA PRO A 908 32.98 6.14 23.84
C PRO A 908 33.69 6.47 25.16
N SER A 909 33.84 7.75 25.52
CA SER A 909 34.41 8.22 26.79
C SER A 909 33.38 8.73 27.81
N SER A 910 32.08 8.60 27.52
CA SER A 910 30.97 9.23 28.23
C SER A 910 30.64 8.66 29.62
N GLY A 911 31.00 7.41 29.93
CA GLY A 911 31.20 7.01 31.34
C GLY A 911 30.92 5.57 31.79
N LEU A 912 30.33 4.70 30.97
CA LEU A 912 30.32 3.25 31.25
C LEU A 912 31.72 2.65 31.05
N VAL A 913 32.13 1.74 31.95
CA VAL A 913 33.46 1.14 31.90
C VAL A 913 33.51 0.04 30.85
N ASP A 914 34.02 0.36 29.66
CA ASP A 914 34.25 -0.60 28.58
C ASP A 914 35.19 -1.74 29.01
N ALA A 915 34.70 -2.98 28.88
CA ALA A 915 35.52 -4.17 28.99
C ALA A 915 36.20 -4.46 27.65
N GLN A 916 37.34 -3.79 27.39
CA GLN A 916 38.12 -3.91 26.14
C GLN A 916 38.50 -5.36 25.71
N GLU A 917 38.39 -6.35 26.60
CA GLU A 917 38.64 -7.76 26.29
C GLU A 917 37.46 -8.63 26.75
N ALA A 918 37.01 -9.53 25.86
CA ALA A 918 35.97 -10.51 26.15
C ALA A 918 36.32 -11.39 27.35
N GLN A 919 35.36 -11.54 28.26
CA GLN A 919 35.46 -12.38 29.44
C GLN A 919 34.81 -13.75 29.19
N ASP A 920 35.02 -14.70 30.10
CA ASP A 920 34.44 -16.05 30.01
C ASP A 920 32.89 -16.06 30.04
N TRP A 921 32.25 -14.95 30.44
CA TRP A 921 30.79 -14.79 30.55
C TRP A 921 30.18 -13.87 29.48
N GLY A 922 31.01 -13.13 28.72
CA GLY A 922 30.52 -12.08 27.82
C GLY A 922 31.44 -10.85 27.73
N ARG A 923 30.93 -9.77 27.12
CA ARG A 923 31.59 -8.45 27.05
C ARG A 923 30.56 -7.32 26.96
N GLY A 924 30.87 -6.19 27.59
CA GLY A 924 30.21 -4.91 27.38
C GLY A 924 31.16 -3.97 26.63
N TYR A 925 30.71 -3.34 25.54
CA TYR A 925 31.53 -2.44 24.73
C TYR A 925 30.67 -1.41 23.99
N TYR A 926 31.34 -0.35 23.56
CA TYR A 926 30.77 0.68 22.70
C TYR A 926 30.87 0.25 21.22
N ASP A 927 29.77 0.23 20.48
CA ASP A 927 29.77 -0.02 19.04
C ASP A 927 29.64 1.29 18.24
N PRO A 928 30.71 1.74 17.55
CA PRO A 928 30.70 3.00 16.79
C PRO A 928 29.91 2.96 15.48
N ASN A 929 29.43 1.79 15.03
CA ASN A 929 28.65 1.71 13.79
C ASN A 929 27.17 1.96 14.02
N ILE A 930 26.68 1.57 15.20
CA ILE A 930 25.28 1.75 15.62
C ILE A 930 25.14 2.80 16.72
N GLU A 931 26.26 3.40 17.17
CA GLU A 931 26.33 4.43 18.21
C GLU A 931 25.62 4.02 19.52
N GLN A 932 25.76 2.76 19.93
CA GLN A 932 25.11 2.20 21.14
C GLN A 932 26.08 1.48 22.06
N TYR A 933 25.68 1.30 23.32
CA TYR A 933 26.40 0.42 24.24
C TYR A 933 25.84 -1.00 24.19
N VAL A 934 26.69 -1.96 23.87
CA VAL A 934 26.32 -3.35 23.60
C VAL A 934 26.84 -4.27 24.70
N VAL A 935 25.98 -5.17 25.21
CA VAL A 935 26.35 -6.23 26.15
C VAL A 935 26.06 -7.59 25.54
N GLU A 936 27.09 -8.35 25.20
CA GLU A 936 26.98 -9.72 24.71
C GLU A 936 27.21 -10.71 25.86
N LEU A 937 26.28 -11.63 26.10
CA LEU A 937 26.38 -12.65 27.14
C LEU A 937 26.36 -14.08 26.56
N THR A 938 27.26 -14.92 27.08
CA THR A 938 27.27 -16.36 26.78
C THR A 938 26.06 -17.07 27.41
N PRO A 939 25.66 -18.28 26.95
CA PRO A 939 24.62 -19.07 27.60
C PRO A 939 24.88 -19.25 29.10
N TYR A 940 23.83 -19.06 29.90
CA TYR A 940 23.81 -19.18 31.36
C TYR A 940 24.81 -18.27 32.09
N ALA A 941 25.03 -17.07 31.56
CA ALA A 941 25.76 -16.00 32.22
C ALA A 941 24.89 -15.34 33.30
N GLY A 942 25.36 -15.36 34.55
CA GLY A 942 24.67 -14.68 35.66
C GLY A 942 24.68 -13.15 35.52
N PRO A 943 24.00 -12.41 36.42
CA PRO A 943 23.78 -10.99 36.26
C PRO A 943 25.08 -10.19 36.26
N ILE A 944 25.26 -9.39 35.22
CA ILE A 944 26.38 -8.47 34.99
C ILE A 944 25.83 -7.06 35.02
N TYR A 945 26.58 -6.12 35.59
CA TYR A 945 26.21 -4.72 35.57
C TYR A 945 27.43 -3.86 35.22
N ASP A 946 27.19 -2.86 34.38
CA ASP A 946 28.13 -1.79 34.06
C ASP A 946 27.57 -0.47 34.61
N TYR A 947 28.45 0.40 35.12
CA TYR A 947 28.02 1.58 35.86
C TYR A 947 28.98 2.76 35.72
N TYR A 948 28.48 3.95 36.04
CA TYR A 948 29.25 5.19 35.97
C TYR A 948 30.10 5.37 37.23
N GLU A 949 31.44 5.26 37.13
CA GLU A 949 32.36 5.41 38.27
C GLU A 949 32.30 6.82 38.93
N GLY A 950 31.80 7.83 38.19
CA GLY A 950 31.63 9.21 38.65
C GLY A 950 30.19 9.66 38.89
N GLY A 951 29.20 8.81 38.58
CA GLY A 951 27.78 9.11 38.73
C GLY A 951 27.35 9.11 40.20
N ALA A 952 26.53 10.07 40.61
CA ALA A 952 25.92 10.10 41.94
C ALA A 952 24.44 10.44 41.82
N LEU A 953 23.58 9.59 42.36
CA LEU A 953 22.15 9.85 42.48
C LEU A 953 21.87 10.66 43.74
N ASP A 954 21.22 11.80 43.58
CA ASP A 954 20.71 12.62 44.68
C ASP A 954 19.58 11.93 45.45
N ASP A 955 19.13 12.52 46.57
CA ASP A 955 17.98 12.00 47.34
C ASP A 955 16.68 12.01 46.51
N THR A 956 16.58 12.91 45.52
CA THR A 956 15.55 12.94 44.50
C THR A 956 16.20 12.83 43.13
N PHE A 957 15.84 11.84 42.33
CA PHE A 957 16.45 11.58 41.02
C PHE A 957 15.45 10.98 40.04
N MET A 958 15.81 11.01 38.77
CA MET A 958 15.17 10.31 37.67
C MET A 958 16.26 9.68 36.80
N LEU A 959 16.06 8.44 36.38
CA LEU A 959 16.97 7.67 35.56
C LEU A 959 16.17 6.98 34.45
N GLN A 960 16.55 7.15 33.20
CA GLN A 960 15.91 6.58 32.04
C GLN A 960 16.94 5.92 31.12
N ILE A 961 16.57 4.85 30.43
CA ILE A 961 17.38 4.17 29.43
C ILE A 961 16.46 3.58 28.36
N THR A 962 16.90 3.63 27.11
CA THR A 962 16.34 2.85 26.01
C THR A 962 17.11 1.55 25.91
N SER A 963 16.43 0.41 25.87
CA SER A 963 17.09 -0.89 25.84
C SER A 963 16.36 -1.92 24.99
N GLY A 964 17.11 -2.74 24.26
CA GLY A 964 16.60 -3.85 23.45
C GLY A 964 17.47 -5.10 23.63
N TYR A 965 17.00 -6.22 23.08
CA TYR A 965 17.74 -7.49 23.11
C TYR A 965 17.62 -8.25 21.79
N GLU A 966 18.57 -9.14 21.53
CA GLU A 966 18.59 -10.07 20.41
C GLU A 966 19.07 -11.45 20.89
N GLY A 967 18.43 -12.52 20.41
CA GLY A 967 18.75 -13.89 20.78
C GLY A 967 17.89 -14.44 21.93
N ALA A 968 18.51 -15.01 22.96
CA ALA A 968 17.76 -15.81 23.95
C ALA A 968 16.68 -15.01 24.70
N VAL A 969 15.40 -15.39 24.53
CA VAL A 969 14.23 -14.73 25.16
C VAL A 969 14.23 -14.83 26.69
N ASN A 970 14.73 -15.94 27.25
CA ASN A 970 14.82 -16.14 28.70
C ASN A 970 16.03 -15.38 29.27
N ASN A 971 15.87 -14.08 29.44
CA ASN A 971 16.92 -13.14 29.78
C ASN A 971 16.47 -12.13 30.84
N SER A 972 17.34 -11.21 31.27
CA SER A 972 16.85 -9.98 31.90
C SER A 972 17.78 -8.81 31.64
N TYR A 973 17.22 -7.62 31.43
CA TYR A 973 17.98 -6.40 31.19
C TYR A 973 17.26 -5.16 31.74
N GLY A 974 18.03 -4.14 32.12
CA GLY A 974 17.45 -2.85 32.53
C GLY A 974 18.40 -1.98 33.37
N LEU A 975 17.85 -1.29 34.36
CA LEU A 975 18.55 -0.28 35.17
C LEU A 975 19.04 -0.82 36.52
N VAL A 976 20.25 -0.41 36.91
CA VAL A 976 20.73 -0.50 38.29
C VAL A 976 20.85 0.90 38.90
N PHE A 977 20.37 1.07 40.14
CA PHE A 977 20.38 2.35 40.83
C PHE A 977 20.68 2.21 42.34
N ARG A 978 21.13 3.32 42.95
CA ARG A 978 21.69 3.36 44.31
C ARG A 978 22.84 2.36 44.52
N LEU A 979 23.62 2.10 43.47
CA LEU A 979 24.73 1.15 43.50
C LEU A 979 25.86 1.66 44.40
N SER A 980 26.27 0.85 45.36
CA SER A 980 27.36 1.14 46.30
C SER A 980 28.09 -0.13 46.74
N GLU A 981 29.14 0.03 47.56
CA GLU A 981 29.84 -1.12 48.18
C GLU A 981 28.95 -1.99 49.09
N ASN A 982 27.75 -1.50 49.46
CA ASN A 982 26.80 -2.20 50.33
C ASN A 982 25.64 -2.87 49.58
N GLY A 983 25.54 -2.72 48.25
CA GLY A 983 24.45 -3.26 47.44
C GLY A 983 23.85 -2.28 46.43
N TYR A 984 22.75 -2.68 45.80
CA TYR A 984 22.03 -1.92 44.77
C TYR A 984 20.55 -2.35 44.67
N TYR A 985 19.76 -1.57 43.94
CA TYR A 985 18.47 -1.99 43.38
C TYR A 985 18.58 -2.19 41.88
N ALA A 986 17.89 -3.19 41.34
CA ALA A 986 17.78 -3.45 39.91
C ALA A 986 16.32 -3.44 39.50
N PHE A 987 15.99 -2.70 38.44
CA PHE A 987 14.72 -2.74 37.75
C PHE A 987 14.98 -3.33 36.37
N SER A 988 14.40 -4.49 36.09
CA SER A 988 14.71 -5.27 34.90
C SER A 988 13.45 -5.78 34.23
N ILE A 989 13.49 -5.85 32.90
CA ILE A 989 12.53 -6.54 32.05
C ILE A 989 13.18 -7.79 31.46
N SER A 990 12.36 -8.63 30.83
CA SER A 990 12.75 -9.88 30.17
C SER A 990 12.07 -9.96 28.81
N GLY A 991 12.71 -10.62 27.85
CA GLY A 991 12.16 -10.84 26.50
C GLY A 991 10.82 -11.59 26.48
N ASP A 992 10.47 -12.31 27.55
CA ASP A 992 9.18 -13.00 27.70
C ASP A 992 8.05 -12.13 28.29
N GLY A 993 8.23 -10.81 28.35
CA GLY A 993 7.17 -9.86 28.74
C GLY A 993 6.98 -9.69 30.24
N PHE A 994 7.99 -10.00 31.06
CA PHE A 994 7.94 -9.82 32.51
C PHE A 994 8.93 -8.74 32.99
N TYR A 995 8.57 -8.02 34.06
CA TYR A 995 9.48 -7.15 34.80
C TYR A 995 9.63 -7.58 36.27
N THR A 996 10.73 -7.20 36.89
CA THR A 996 11.01 -7.44 38.32
C THR A 996 11.78 -6.28 38.94
N VAL A 997 11.71 -6.19 40.28
CA VAL A 997 12.64 -5.37 41.05
C VAL A 997 13.32 -6.23 42.10
N GLU A 998 14.65 -6.15 42.10
CA GLU A 998 15.49 -6.86 43.06
C GLU A 998 16.34 -5.89 43.86
N ARG A 999 16.64 -6.27 45.10
CA ARG A 999 17.60 -5.60 45.97
C ARG A 999 18.73 -6.55 46.31
N SER A 1000 19.96 -6.18 45.97
CA SER A 1000 21.16 -6.86 46.44
C SER A 1000 21.70 -6.17 47.70
N ASP A 1001 22.11 -6.94 48.71
CA ASP A 1001 22.82 -6.46 49.91
C ASP A 1001 24.32 -6.84 49.90
N GLY A 1002 24.84 -7.17 48.72
CA GLY A 1002 26.21 -7.59 48.48
C GLY A 1002 26.47 -9.10 48.66
N THR A 1003 25.61 -9.83 49.37
CA THR A 1003 25.73 -11.30 49.49
C THR A 1003 24.43 -12.07 49.28
N GLU A 1004 23.29 -11.42 49.46
CA GLU A 1004 21.94 -11.96 49.27
C GLU A 1004 21.14 -11.02 48.35
N THR A 1005 20.41 -11.60 47.41
CA THR A 1005 19.43 -10.90 46.58
C THR A 1005 18.04 -11.13 47.16
N THR A 1006 17.29 -10.04 47.34
CA THR A 1006 15.88 -10.06 47.76
C THR A 1006 15.03 -9.52 46.62
N THR A 1007 14.11 -10.32 46.10
CA THR A 1007 13.07 -9.87 45.17
C THR A 1007 12.09 -8.97 45.92
N LEU A 1008 11.95 -7.72 45.48
CA LEU A 1008 11.02 -6.73 46.03
C LEU A 1008 9.71 -6.72 45.27
N ILE A 1009 9.77 -6.95 43.96
CA ILE A 1009 8.63 -7.16 43.07
C ILE A 1009 8.92 -8.46 42.32
N ASP A 1010 8.08 -9.48 42.52
CA ASP A 1010 8.20 -10.75 41.79
C ASP A 1010 8.04 -10.50 40.28
N TRP A 1011 8.55 -11.41 39.45
CA TRP A 1011 8.33 -11.36 38.00
C TRP A 1011 6.85 -11.18 37.68
N THR A 1012 6.52 -10.02 37.15
CA THR A 1012 5.17 -9.54 36.90
C THR A 1012 5.04 -9.29 35.41
N ALA A 1013 4.04 -9.90 34.77
CA ALA A 1013 3.77 -9.68 33.35
C ALA A 1013 3.36 -8.22 33.12
N SER A 1014 3.80 -7.64 32.01
CA SER A 1014 3.38 -6.30 31.60
C SER A 1014 3.29 -6.25 30.08
N GLU A 1015 2.11 -5.89 29.59
CA GLU A 1015 1.84 -5.68 28.15
C GLU A 1015 2.60 -4.47 27.60
N LEU A 1016 3.14 -3.62 28.48
CA LEU A 1016 3.96 -2.47 28.11
C LEU A 1016 5.37 -2.85 27.66
N ILE A 1017 5.76 -4.13 27.75
CA ILE A 1017 7.07 -4.60 27.33
C ILE A 1017 6.97 -5.07 25.88
N ASN A 1018 7.71 -4.42 24.98
CA ASN A 1018 7.88 -4.89 23.61
C ASN A 1018 8.73 -6.17 23.63
N GLN A 1019 8.15 -7.28 23.15
CA GLN A 1019 8.76 -8.61 23.24
C GLN A 1019 9.56 -8.99 21.98
N ASP A 1020 9.33 -8.29 20.87
CA ASP A 1020 10.03 -8.54 19.62
C ASP A 1020 11.54 -8.29 19.75
N GLU A 1021 12.34 -9.10 19.05
CA GLU A 1021 13.78 -8.90 19.04
C GLU A 1021 14.11 -7.53 18.44
N LEU A 1022 15.12 -6.87 19.01
CA LEU A 1022 15.53 -5.49 18.70
C LEU A 1022 14.51 -4.40 19.00
N ALA A 1023 13.27 -4.73 19.40
CA ALA A 1023 12.30 -3.73 19.79
C ALA A 1023 12.78 -2.98 21.04
N ALA A 1024 12.71 -1.65 20.97
CA ALA A 1024 13.16 -0.78 22.04
C ALA A 1024 12.15 -0.79 23.20
N ASN A 1025 12.69 -0.86 24.41
CA ASN A 1025 11.97 -0.67 25.65
C ASN A 1025 12.61 0.47 26.45
N VAL A 1026 11.82 1.51 26.76
CA VAL A 1026 12.23 2.66 27.57
C VAL A 1026 11.91 2.39 29.04
N LEU A 1027 12.93 2.21 29.87
CA LEU A 1027 12.79 2.01 31.30
C LEU A 1027 13.10 3.28 32.05
N THR A 1028 12.21 3.70 32.95
CA THR A 1028 12.42 4.87 33.80
C THR A 1028 12.25 4.52 35.28
N VAL A 1029 13.09 5.11 36.14
CA VAL A 1029 12.97 5.05 37.60
C VAL A 1029 13.03 6.46 38.17
N THR A 1030 12.00 6.88 38.91
CA THR A 1030 12.07 8.08 39.76
C THR A 1030 12.26 7.66 41.21
N GLY A 1031 13.20 8.30 41.91
CA GLY A 1031 13.43 8.08 43.33
C GLY A 1031 13.22 9.36 44.12
N GLN A 1032 12.42 9.30 45.19
CA GLN A 1032 12.22 10.40 46.13
C GLN A 1032 12.36 9.89 47.58
N GLY A 1033 13.56 10.02 48.14
CA GLY A 1033 13.89 9.48 49.45
C GLY A 1033 13.92 7.95 49.44
N GLU A 1034 12.96 7.33 50.13
CA GLU A 1034 12.84 5.86 50.25
C GLU A 1034 11.81 5.27 49.26
N THR A 1035 11.12 6.10 48.48
CA THR A 1035 10.07 5.70 47.53
C THR A 1035 10.58 5.78 46.10
N TYR A 1036 10.26 4.76 45.30
CA TYR A 1036 10.67 4.63 43.91
C TYR A 1036 9.47 4.29 43.04
N ASN A 1037 9.29 5.03 41.94
CA ASN A 1037 8.30 4.74 40.90
C ASN A 1037 9.02 4.20 39.67
N LEU A 1038 8.41 3.21 39.01
CA LEU A 1038 8.97 2.48 37.89
C LEU A 1038 8.08 2.69 36.68
N TYR A 1039 8.67 2.91 35.51
CA TYR A 1039 7.95 3.12 34.27
C TYR A 1039 8.56 2.27 33.16
N ILE A 1040 7.71 1.70 32.31
CA ILE A 1040 8.07 0.97 31.07
C ILE A 1040 7.32 1.67 29.95
N ASN A 1041 8.03 2.01 28.86
CA ASN A 1041 7.47 2.63 27.66
C ASN A 1041 6.56 3.83 27.98
N GLY A 1042 7.06 4.71 28.85
CA GLY A 1042 6.37 5.94 29.24
C GLY A 1042 5.24 5.77 30.25
N GLN A 1043 4.93 4.57 30.73
CA GLN A 1043 3.83 4.33 31.67
C GLN A 1043 4.31 3.71 32.99
N GLN A 1044 3.77 4.20 34.12
CA GLN A 1044 4.16 3.73 35.45
C GLN A 1044 3.66 2.30 35.71
N VAL A 1045 4.58 1.34 35.83
CA VAL A 1045 4.25 -0.07 36.09
C VAL A 1045 4.18 -0.43 37.57
N ASN A 1046 4.89 0.29 38.44
CA ASN A 1046 4.84 0.01 39.88
C ASN A 1046 5.42 1.13 40.75
N THR A 1047 5.21 0.99 42.06
CA THR A 1047 5.84 1.79 43.11
C THR A 1047 6.27 0.90 44.25
N PHE A 1048 7.50 1.08 44.74
CA PHE A 1048 7.95 0.43 45.96
C PHE A 1048 8.62 1.41 46.93
N THR A 1049 8.66 1.04 48.21
CA THR A 1049 9.35 1.83 49.25
C THR A 1049 10.33 0.93 50.01
N ASP A 1050 11.60 1.29 50.00
CA ASP A 1050 12.66 0.58 50.72
C ASP A 1050 13.79 1.54 51.13
N ALA A 1051 14.16 1.50 52.41
CA ALA A 1051 15.12 2.43 53.02
C ALA A 1051 16.56 1.90 53.07
N THR A 1052 16.84 0.74 52.47
CA THR A 1052 18.10 0.01 52.66
C THR A 1052 19.27 0.76 52.04
N HIS A 1053 19.11 1.26 50.80
CA HIS A 1053 20.14 2.02 50.09
C HIS A 1053 19.67 3.46 49.84
N SER A 1054 20.40 4.44 50.37
CA SER A 1054 20.03 5.87 50.37
C SER A 1054 21.06 6.77 49.66
N GLY A 1055 21.84 6.19 48.75
CA GLY A 1055 22.83 6.89 47.92
C GLY A 1055 23.61 5.88 47.07
N GLY A 1056 24.25 6.32 45.99
CA GLY A 1056 25.01 5.45 45.11
C GLY A 1056 25.06 5.97 43.68
N THR A 1057 25.72 5.20 42.81
CA THR A 1057 25.72 5.45 41.37
C THR A 1057 24.58 4.69 40.67
N PHE A 1058 24.58 4.75 39.35
CA PHE A 1058 23.61 4.12 38.45
C PHE A 1058 24.33 3.49 37.25
N GLY A 1059 23.59 2.68 36.51
CA GLY A 1059 24.08 2.01 35.31
C GLY A 1059 23.05 1.04 34.77
N ILE A 1060 23.54 0.05 34.04
CA ILE A 1060 22.74 -0.99 33.39
C ILE A 1060 23.01 -2.36 34.02
N ILE A 1061 22.06 -3.28 33.89
CA ILE A 1061 22.19 -4.67 34.30
C ILE A 1061 21.67 -5.58 33.19
N SER A 1062 22.36 -6.71 32.99
CA SER A 1062 22.06 -7.70 31.94
C SER A 1062 22.30 -9.11 32.48
N ASN A 1063 21.50 -10.09 32.04
CA ASN A 1063 21.55 -11.46 32.53
C ASN A 1063 21.01 -12.42 31.47
N ASN A 1064 21.59 -13.62 31.37
CA ASN A 1064 21.13 -14.67 30.45
C ASN A 1064 20.78 -15.93 31.25
N PHE A 1065 19.50 -16.29 31.28
CA PHE A 1065 19.04 -17.50 31.96
C PHE A 1065 19.01 -18.73 31.05
N ASP A 1066 19.20 -18.55 29.74
CA ASP A 1066 19.15 -19.63 28.75
C ASP A 1066 20.41 -20.50 28.78
N GLU A 1067 20.25 -21.83 28.80
CA GLU A 1067 21.36 -22.78 28.92
C GLU A 1067 22.07 -23.05 27.58
N GLU A 1068 21.45 -22.71 26.44
CA GLU A 1068 21.87 -23.12 25.10
C GLU A 1068 22.20 -21.93 24.17
N ALA A 1069 21.48 -20.80 24.27
CA ALA A 1069 21.59 -19.66 23.36
C ALA A 1069 22.27 -18.42 24.00
N PRO A 1070 23.13 -17.69 23.26
CA PRO A 1070 23.64 -16.40 23.68
C PRO A 1070 22.55 -15.32 23.57
N VAL A 1071 22.81 -14.15 24.16
CA VAL A 1071 21.95 -12.97 24.04
C VAL A 1071 22.82 -11.72 23.94
N THR A 1072 22.40 -10.77 23.13
CA THR A 1072 23.00 -9.45 23.02
C THR A 1072 21.98 -8.41 23.49
N PHE A 1073 22.41 -7.44 24.27
CA PHE A 1073 21.59 -6.31 24.72
C PHE A 1073 22.15 -5.02 24.17
N TYR A 1074 21.25 -4.14 23.77
CA TYR A 1074 21.52 -2.84 23.20
C TYR A 1074 21.00 -1.78 24.17
N TYR A 1075 21.82 -0.78 24.47
CA TYR A 1075 21.47 0.31 25.39
C TYR A 1075 21.76 1.65 24.73
N ASP A 1076 20.78 2.52 24.82
CA ASP A 1076 20.81 3.85 24.23
C ASP A 1076 20.15 4.92 25.15
N ASP A 1077 20.45 6.19 24.91
CA ASP A 1077 19.81 7.35 25.55
C ASP A 1077 19.74 7.29 27.08
N LEU A 1078 20.86 6.95 27.75
CA LEU A 1078 20.87 6.91 29.20
C LEU A 1078 20.79 8.33 29.77
N THR A 1079 19.64 8.65 30.36
CA THR A 1079 19.36 9.99 30.88
C THR A 1079 19.28 9.96 32.40
N VAL A 1080 20.06 10.82 33.05
CA VAL A 1080 20.01 11.02 34.51
C VAL A 1080 19.71 12.47 34.83
N GLY A 1081 18.85 12.70 35.83
CA GLY A 1081 18.51 14.05 36.24
C GLY A 1081 17.61 14.10 37.45
N THR A 1082 16.89 15.21 37.59
CA THR A 1082 15.85 15.37 38.61
C THR A 1082 14.49 15.56 37.93
N PRO A 1083 13.41 14.98 38.48
CA PRO A 1083 12.07 15.23 37.98
C PRO A 1083 11.70 16.71 38.14
N ALA A 1084 11.05 17.28 37.13
CA ALA A 1084 10.49 18.62 37.14
C ALA A 1084 9.45 18.74 38.27
N SER A 1085 9.43 19.89 38.93
CA SER A 1085 8.38 20.16 39.91
C SER A 1085 7.08 20.45 39.17
N GLU A 1086 6.07 19.61 39.34
CA GLU A 1086 4.67 19.90 38.92
C GLU A 1086 4.16 21.26 39.41
#